data_AF-A0A1B9MNG4-F1
#
_entry.id   AF-A0A1B9MNG4-F1
#
_cell.length_a   1.000
_cell.length_b   1.000
_cell.length_c   1.000
_cell.angle_alpha   90.00
_cell.angle_beta   90.00
_cell.angle_gamma   90.00
#
_symmetry.space_group_name_H-M   'P 1'
#
loop_
_entity.id
_entity.type
_entity.pdbx_description
1 polymer ?
#
loop_
_entity_poly.entity_id
_entity_poly.type
_entity_poly.pdbx_seq_one_letter_code
_entity_poly.pdbx_strand_id
1 'polypeptide(L)'
;MAHFHSIFTGRQTTYYIIREDVEAILSKTESIPVKNKAPTNATKETGDAIKGETNLDPVSMLTGEELLTLVDDTLFSQFPFIWQRLYRTSAVECNSGLGYGWSHTLCHSLTFTEDNHIIWQNNENNLITFPQPTESEPAIHNLLSEAAIYLGREPNHYLVSSESGIYHFTCETAESKQAKLLAISDKYGHQHRLIYDSEGKLIGLELSGGLKRLAFRYSTQQPSLITEVNELTRTSDKQPWQPLRLIMRYDYNERQELITATNALNHTEQYSYDDSHLIIQRKMAGGAVFNWQWQGEGKTAVCHQQITNLNGIQSRYEWDKTSGKSTVYQSDGTTLSYVHNAQGKLISQTNAAGQTTTYDYNEHGQLIKQTDPLGGVTQYLYNELNQLTTLITPDEQQTDYYYWGERVSEVVQGHRRWQYQYNEYGDRTEAISPEGKITRYQYNQDGQCTTIRYPDDTQLTQQFNHLGQPSQITYPDGRCEQYTYDAQGRISTVADGQNNCIHYQYNALGQITKISYPNNTTREYQYNAYGKVTWFKDEAGKVTEYDYASPLHLMTETRLPDGERLKLRYDNIHLQVSEIENQKGERYHFSYTPTGQLSEEIGFDGVKTTYHYNEAGHLIEKREYGNTPEAEPLITQYQRDITGKLIRRIFADDTTEQYEYDAYGQLIKIKDGQNILVWEYNLDGQLTAEHQNWATIRHRYDENTGLLNGTKLPDGQWLEYHYNQGQLLGMTLDHQPLAAFRWDKQGRECERRQGNGLVNRYQYDPLGQLIAHQRYHGYDISTQTSPTPIWQQQYHYNPNGQLAEITGHQPRRYRYDNAGQLHTVTYPEVNPEQHHAEKVEQFDYDPTGNKISETQALAPTPFHANIAKGNRLTFFSDKHFEYDRFGNLIAEKRGKDHSLVTHYEYDCRHRLIKVIKPTGLIITYTYDAFNRRTSKTVDGKTTEFMYSSHP
;
A
#
# COMPACT_ATOMS: atom_id res chain seq x y z
N MET A 1 1.83 10.73 -10.28
CA MET A 1 2.60 9.67 -9.59
C MET A 1 2.42 8.26 -10.17
N ALA A 2 1.27 7.89 -10.75
CA ALA A 2 1.07 6.58 -11.40
C ALA A 2 1.99 6.29 -12.62
N HIS A 3 2.52 7.33 -13.28
CA HIS A 3 3.47 7.18 -14.39
C HIS A 3 4.92 6.84 -13.94
N PHE A 4 5.27 7.02 -12.66
CA PHE A 4 6.64 6.78 -12.19
C PHE A 4 6.94 5.30 -11.90
N HIS A 5 5.93 4.48 -11.55
CA HIS A 5 6.14 3.04 -11.35
C HIS A 5 6.48 2.29 -12.65
N SER A 6 5.98 2.76 -13.79
CA SER A 6 6.21 2.12 -15.10
C SER A 6 7.66 2.22 -15.60
N ILE A 7 8.44 3.19 -15.12
CA ILE A 7 9.80 3.43 -15.62
C ILE A 7 10.84 2.62 -14.80
N PHE A 8 10.52 2.25 -13.56
CA PHE A 8 11.42 1.49 -12.68
C PHE A 8 11.20 -0.02 -12.71
N THR A 9 10.08 -0.51 -13.26
CA THR A 9 9.85 -1.95 -13.42
C THR A 9 9.88 -2.33 -14.90
N GLY A 10 11.06 -2.70 -15.39
CA GLY A 10 11.14 -3.51 -16.61
C GLY A 10 10.27 -4.76 -16.42
N ARG A 11 9.15 -4.82 -17.15
CA ARG A 11 8.19 -5.94 -17.28
C ARG A 11 8.46 -7.15 -16.36
N GLN A 12 7.92 -7.09 -15.14
CA GLN A 12 7.63 -8.27 -14.32
C GLN A 12 6.12 -8.35 -14.14
N THR A 13 5.43 -8.77 -15.20
CA THR A 13 4.04 -9.18 -15.13
C THR A 13 4.04 -10.69 -14.99
N THR A 14 3.24 -11.21 -14.06
CA THR A 14 3.16 -12.59 -13.53
C THR A 14 4.05 -12.77 -12.28
N TYR A 15 3.42 -13.08 -11.15
CA TYR A 15 3.94 -13.33 -9.78
C TYR A 15 3.79 -12.27 -8.68
N TYR A 16 3.28 -11.06 -8.97
CA TYR A 16 2.98 -10.07 -7.92
C TYR A 16 1.56 -10.18 -7.30
N ILE A 17 0.74 -11.14 -7.72
CA ILE A 17 -0.69 -11.23 -7.34
C ILE A 17 -0.92 -11.82 -5.93
N ILE A 18 0.06 -12.50 -5.31
CA ILE A 18 -0.20 -13.24 -4.05
C ILE A 18 0.04 -12.38 -2.79
N ARG A 19 0.69 -11.20 -2.92
CA ARG A 19 0.93 -10.32 -1.77
C ARG A 19 -0.23 -9.36 -1.50
N GLU A 20 -0.92 -8.90 -2.55
CA GLU A 20 -2.02 -7.93 -2.40
C GLU A 20 -3.33 -8.58 -1.96
N ASP A 21 -3.65 -9.83 -2.33
CA ASP A 21 -4.93 -10.45 -1.93
C ASP A 21 -4.93 -10.95 -0.48
N VAL A 22 -3.78 -11.36 0.08
CA VAL A 22 -3.68 -11.76 1.49
C VAL A 22 -3.59 -10.53 2.41
N GLU A 23 -2.88 -9.48 2.00
CA GLU A 23 -2.92 -8.20 2.73
C GLU A 23 -4.26 -7.48 2.54
N ALA A 24 -4.98 -7.58 1.42
CA ALA A 24 -6.31 -6.97 1.24
C ALA A 24 -7.44 -7.70 1.98
N ILE A 25 -7.32 -9.02 2.17
CA ILE A 25 -8.24 -9.81 3.00
C ILE A 25 -7.92 -9.63 4.50
N LEU A 26 -6.68 -9.31 4.87
CA LEU A 26 -6.28 -8.99 6.24
C LEU A 26 -6.34 -7.48 6.59
N SER A 27 -6.39 -6.57 5.61
CA SER A 27 -6.41 -5.10 5.80
C SER A 27 -7.77 -4.43 5.55
N LYS A 28 -8.80 -5.18 5.14
CA LYS A 28 -10.20 -4.72 5.21
C LYS A 28 -10.80 -4.97 6.60
N THR A 29 -10.12 -4.49 7.62
CA THR A 29 -10.80 -3.92 8.78
C THR A 29 -10.87 -2.42 8.51
N GLU A 30 -12.02 -1.96 8.00
CA GLU A 30 -12.34 -0.53 8.08
C GLU A 30 -12.32 -0.16 9.57
N SER A 31 -11.25 0.49 9.99
CA SER A 31 -11.21 1.21 11.26
C SER A 31 -12.09 2.45 11.09
N ILE A 32 -13.36 2.32 11.49
CA ILE A 32 -14.19 3.46 11.82
C ILE A 32 -13.57 4.06 13.10
N PRO A 33 -13.14 5.33 13.12
CA PRO A 33 -12.68 5.97 14.35
C PRO A 33 -13.89 6.19 15.26
N VAL A 34 -14.08 5.31 16.24
CA VAL A 34 -15.05 5.50 17.32
C VAL A 34 -14.32 6.26 18.42
N LYS A 35 -14.48 7.59 18.47
CA LYS A 35 -13.96 8.45 19.55
C LYS A 35 -15.08 8.71 20.57
N ASN A 36 -15.02 8.10 21.76
CA ASN A 36 -16.05 8.23 22.79
C ASN A 36 -15.45 8.61 24.16
N LYS A 37 -16.08 9.51 24.93
CA LYS A 37 -15.52 10.06 26.20
C LYS A 37 -16.58 10.42 27.28
N ALA A 38 -16.19 10.30 28.56
CA ALA A 38 -16.98 10.27 29.83
C ALA A 38 -17.42 11.62 30.45
N PRO A 39 -17.92 11.66 31.71
CA PRO A 39 -18.03 12.87 32.54
C PRO A 39 -16.84 13.12 33.49
N THR A 40 -16.74 14.39 33.88
CA THR A 40 -15.78 15.20 34.65
C THR A 40 -15.19 14.63 35.96
N ASN A 41 -13.87 14.36 35.95
CA ASN A 41 -12.82 14.87 36.89
C ASN A 41 -11.49 14.10 36.74
N ALA A 42 -10.97 13.99 35.51
CA ALA A 42 -9.62 13.46 35.27
C ALA A 42 -8.92 14.33 34.22
N THR A 43 -7.82 14.97 34.61
CA THR A 43 -6.89 15.65 33.71
C THR A 43 -6.16 14.62 32.85
N LYS A 44 -6.72 14.26 31.69
CA LYS A 44 -5.98 13.61 30.60
C LYS A 44 -5.28 14.73 29.83
N GLU A 45 -3.99 14.96 30.08
CA GLU A 45 -3.17 15.91 29.29
C GLU A 45 -2.90 15.41 27.85
N THR A 46 -3.39 14.22 27.49
CA THR A 46 -3.25 13.64 26.15
C THR A 46 -4.60 13.23 25.60
N GLY A 47 -5.17 14.08 24.75
CA GLY A 47 -6.29 13.71 23.89
C GLY A 47 -5.82 12.75 22.81
N ASP A 48 -6.69 11.83 22.37
CA ASP A 48 -6.43 11.00 21.19
C ASP A 48 -6.23 11.93 19.98
N ALA A 49 -4.96 12.10 19.64
CA ALA A 49 -4.49 13.03 18.65
C ALA A 49 -5.22 12.78 17.33
N ILE A 50 -5.66 13.84 16.67
CA ILE A 50 -5.97 13.73 15.24
C ILE A 50 -4.64 13.40 14.54
N LYS A 51 -4.69 12.50 13.55
CA LYS A 51 -3.54 12.17 12.69
C LYS A 51 -2.94 13.48 12.17
N GLY A 52 -1.70 13.81 12.55
CA GLY A 52 -1.02 15.05 12.12
C GLY A 52 -0.77 16.10 13.21
N GLU A 53 -0.97 15.80 14.49
CA GLU A 53 -0.61 16.69 15.63
C GLU A 53 0.85 16.53 16.11
N THR A 54 1.74 15.94 15.29
CA THR A 54 3.18 15.87 15.56
C THR A 54 4.01 16.43 14.39
N ASN A 55 5.25 16.86 14.67
CA ASN A 55 6.20 17.35 13.66
C ASN A 55 7.58 16.70 13.80
N LEU A 56 8.21 16.37 12.67
CA LEU A 56 9.53 15.72 12.54
C LEU A 56 9.70 14.45 13.42
N ASP A 57 10.87 14.25 14.07
CA ASP A 57 11.04 13.18 15.09
C ASP A 57 10.20 13.62 16.29
N PRO A 58 9.18 12.84 16.66
CA PRO A 58 7.82 13.38 16.79
C PRO A 58 7.66 14.29 18.00
N VAL A 59 7.69 15.61 17.74
CA VAL A 59 7.30 16.64 18.71
C VAL A 59 5.79 16.82 18.70
N SER A 60 5.14 16.72 19.85
CA SER A 60 3.71 16.98 20.04
C SER A 60 3.37 18.47 19.84
N MET A 61 2.43 18.79 18.96
CA MET A 61 1.97 20.17 18.72
C MET A 61 1.03 20.70 19.83
N LEU A 62 0.61 19.83 20.74
CA LEU A 62 -0.15 20.19 21.94
C LEU A 62 0.78 20.51 23.13
N THR A 63 1.68 19.59 23.45
CA THR A 63 2.48 19.63 24.69
C THR A 63 3.93 20.07 24.48
N GLY A 64 4.44 20.01 23.24
CA GLY A 64 5.85 20.27 22.92
C GLY A 64 6.81 19.17 23.35
N GLU A 65 6.31 18.05 23.87
CA GLU A 65 7.12 16.88 24.23
C GLU A 65 7.53 16.05 23.00
N GLU A 66 8.64 15.32 23.11
CA GLU A 66 8.99 14.24 22.20
C GLU A 66 8.17 12.98 22.54
N LEU A 67 7.57 12.35 21.54
CA LEU A 67 6.74 11.14 21.64
C LEU A 67 7.29 10.00 20.78
N LEU A 68 8.42 9.43 21.18
CA LEU A 68 9.17 8.50 20.33
C LEU A 68 8.86 7.03 20.65
N THR A 69 8.13 6.36 19.75
CA THR A 69 7.87 4.90 19.79
C THR A 69 8.77 4.15 18.83
N LEU A 70 9.51 3.16 19.33
CA LEU A 70 10.40 2.31 18.54
C LEU A 70 10.07 0.84 18.76
N VAL A 71 9.67 0.16 17.69
CA VAL A 71 9.46 -1.29 17.68
C VAL A 71 10.80 -1.98 17.52
N ASP A 72 11.20 -2.73 18.54
CA ASP A 72 12.43 -3.52 18.51
C ASP A 72 12.17 -4.89 17.88
N ASP A 73 11.00 -5.50 18.12
CA ASP A 73 10.59 -6.75 17.47
C ASP A 73 9.09 -7.06 17.56
N THR A 74 8.61 -7.98 16.71
CA THR A 74 7.25 -8.53 16.72
C THR A 74 7.32 -10.06 16.78
N LEU A 75 6.73 -10.64 17.82
CA LEU A 75 6.80 -12.07 18.10
C LEU A 75 5.48 -12.75 17.74
N PHE A 76 5.59 -13.79 16.91
CA PHE A 76 4.44 -14.58 16.48
C PHE A 76 3.97 -15.56 17.56
N SER A 77 2.68 -15.50 17.88
CA SER A 77 1.91 -16.47 18.67
C SER A 77 0.42 -16.30 18.33
N GLN A 78 -0.49 -17.09 18.92
CA GLN A 78 -1.94 -16.93 18.72
C GLN A 78 -2.43 -15.51 19.08
N PHE A 79 -1.74 -14.89 20.04
CA PHE A 79 -1.85 -13.49 20.40
C PHE A 79 -0.48 -12.85 20.09
N PRO A 80 -0.29 -12.12 18.98
CA PRO A 80 1.02 -11.55 18.66
C PRO A 80 1.47 -10.53 19.70
N PHE A 81 2.77 -10.51 20.03
CA PHE A 81 3.34 -9.59 21.01
C PHE A 81 4.39 -8.69 20.38
N ILE A 82 4.28 -7.38 20.62
CA ILE A 82 5.25 -6.39 20.14
C ILE A 82 6.13 -5.96 21.32
N TRP A 83 7.44 -6.19 21.20
CA TRP A 83 8.41 -5.60 22.12
C TRP A 83 8.84 -4.24 21.56
N GLN A 84 8.47 -3.18 22.25
CA GLN A 84 8.78 -1.82 21.86
C GLN A 84 9.26 -1.02 23.06
N ARG A 85 10.00 0.04 22.75
CA ARG A 85 10.53 1.04 23.67
C ARG A 85 9.94 2.39 23.32
N LEU A 86 9.55 3.13 24.35
CA LEU A 86 8.89 4.42 24.21
C LEU A 86 9.66 5.46 25.01
N TYR A 87 9.95 6.61 24.41
CA TYR A 87 10.47 7.77 25.10
C TYR A 87 9.42 8.87 25.16
N ARG A 88 9.30 9.51 26.33
CA ARG A 88 8.50 10.72 26.52
C ARG A 88 9.24 11.74 27.34
N THR A 89 9.26 12.99 26.87
CA THR A 89 9.81 14.12 27.65
C THR A 89 9.11 14.26 29.00
N SER A 90 7.78 14.10 29.03
CA SER A 90 6.99 14.17 30.27
C SER A 90 7.32 13.07 31.29
N ALA A 91 8.04 12.01 30.88
CA ALA A 91 8.41 10.88 31.72
C ALA A 91 9.89 10.86 32.10
N VAL A 92 10.65 11.94 31.88
CA VAL A 92 12.12 11.98 32.13
C VAL A 92 12.52 11.77 33.59
N GLU A 93 11.60 11.96 34.53
CA GLU A 93 11.80 11.66 35.96
C GLU A 93 11.50 10.19 36.30
N CYS A 94 10.94 9.42 35.36
CA CYS A 94 10.57 8.03 35.53
C CYS A 94 11.62 7.11 34.90
N ASN A 95 12.11 6.14 35.68
CA ASN A 95 12.94 5.05 35.18
C ASN A 95 12.17 3.74 35.22
N SER A 96 11.65 3.32 34.06
CA SER A 96 10.79 2.15 33.91
C SER A 96 11.56 0.95 33.34
N GLY A 97 12.83 0.78 33.72
CA GLY A 97 13.63 -0.41 33.37
C GLY A 97 14.44 -0.31 32.08
N LEU A 98 14.19 0.71 31.24
CA LEU A 98 15.04 1.09 30.10
C LEU A 98 15.70 2.47 30.28
N GLY A 99 15.84 2.94 31.52
CA GLY A 99 16.45 4.22 31.86
C GLY A 99 15.45 5.37 31.92
N TYR A 100 15.92 6.54 32.37
CA TYR A 100 15.08 7.73 32.54
C TYR A 100 14.43 8.19 31.23
N GLY A 101 13.12 8.48 31.28
CA GLY A 101 12.32 8.87 30.11
C GLY A 101 11.87 7.71 29.23
N TRP A 102 12.44 6.52 29.39
CA TRP A 102 12.13 5.33 28.58
C TRP A 102 11.24 4.33 29.33
N SER A 103 10.25 3.80 28.65
CA SER A 103 9.43 2.65 29.05
C SER A 103 9.43 1.55 27.98
N HIS A 104 8.84 0.40 28.30
CA HIS A 104 8.67 -0.73 27.39
C HIS A 104 7.26 -1.31 27.47
N THR A 105 6.89 -2.20 26.53
CA THR A 105 5.53 -2.78 26.41
C THR A 105 4.95 -3.36 27.70
N LEU A 106 5.80 -3.85 28.60
CA LEU A 106 5.38 -4.51 29.85
C LEU A 106 5.34 -3.56 31.07
N CYS A 107 5.64 -2.27 30.89
CA CYS A 107 5.62 -1.28 31.97
C CYS A 107 4.19 -0.89 32.36
N HIS A 108 3.46 -1.78 33.01
CA HIS A 108 2.15 -1.46 33.59
C HIS A 108 2.18 -1.65 35.10
N SER A 109 1.54 -0.73 35.84
CA SER A 109 1.40 -0.83 37.29
C SER A 109 0.04 -0.35 37.76
N LEU A 110 -0.47 -0.94 38.85
CA LEU A 110 -1.61 -0.41 39.60
C LEU A 110 -1.13 0.07 40.96
N THR A 111 -1.50 1.30 41.32
CA THR A 111 -1.24 1.88 42.64
C THR A 111 -2.55 2.18 43.34
N PHE A 112 -2.66 1.76 44.60
CA PHE A 112 -3.84 1.98 45.45
C PHE A 112 -3.60 3.21 46.32
N THR A 113 -4.57 4.13 46.31
CA THR A 113 -4.52 5.38 47.07
C THR A 113 -5.32 5.27 48.37
N GLU A 114 -5.07 6.17 49.32
CA GLU A 114 -5.78 6.19 50.61
C GLU A 114 -7.25 6.62 50.48
N ASP A 115 -7.61 7.27 49.36
CA ASP A 115 -8.95 7.78 49.06
C ASP A 115 -9.82 6.78 48.26
N ASN A 116 -9.57 5.46 48.36
CA ASN A 116 -10.30 4.41 47.62
C ASN A 116 -10.27 4.55 46.08
N HIS A 117 -9.16 5.06 45.52
CA HIS A 117 -8.92 5.07 44.07
C HIS A 117 -7.73 4.18 43.70
N ILE A 118 -7.79 3.61 42.49
CA ILE A 118 -6.72 2.87 41.84
C ILE A 118 -6.21 3.69 40.66
N ILE A 119 -4.89 3.87 40.59
CA ILE A 119 -4.21 4.54 39.48
C ILE A 119 -3.50 3.47 38.65
N TRP A 120 -3.91 3.32 37.40
CA TRP A 120 -3.21 2.53 36.39
C TRP A 120 -2.23 3.41 35.63
N GLN A 121 -0.94 3.06 35.73
CA GLN A 121 0.08 3.58 34.83
C GLN A 121 0.24 2.60 33.67
N ASN A 122 0.00 3.06 32.44
CA ASN A 122 0.21 2.22 31.26
C ASN A 122 1.68 2.26 30.79
N ASN A 123 2.00 1.44 29.78
CA ASN A 123 3.31 1.40 29.13
C ASN A 123 3.75 2.73 28.50
N GLU A 124 2.84 3.66 28.27
CA GLU A 124 3.14 5.03 27.79
C GLU A 124 3.34 6.04 28.91
N ASN A 125 3.41 5.57 30.16
CA ASN A 125 3.44 6.38 31.37
C ASN A 125 2.20 7.30 31.56
N ASN A 126 1.10 7.04 30.84
CA ASN A 126 -0.17 7.71 31.11
C ASN A 126 -0.78 7.20 32.43
N LEU A 127 -1.30 8.11 33.25
CA LEU A 127 -1.97 7.79 34.51
C LEU A 127 -3.48 7.83 34.32
N ILE A 128 -4.14 6.71 34.59
CA ILE A 128 -5.59 6.54 34.49
C ILE A 128 -6.12 6.19 35.87
N THR A 129 -7.00 7.03 36.41
CA THR A 129 -7.56 6.82 37.76
C THR A 129 -8.95 6.18 37.65
N PHE A 130 -9.21 5.22 38.54
CA PHE A 130 -10.48 4.54 38.70
C PHE A 130 -10.90 4.58 40.18
N PRO A 131 -12.19 4.76 40.49
CA PRO A 131 -12.74 4.29 41.76
C PRO A 131 -12.39 2.81 41.98
N GLN A 132 -12.11 2.43 43.23
CA GLN A 132 -11.80 1.03 43.56
C GLN A 132 -13.06 0.15 43.38
N PRO A 133 -13.00 -0.92 42.56
CA PRO A 133 -14.12 -1.82 42.37
C PRO A 133 -14.43 -2.60 43.66
N THR A 134 -15.69 -2.95 43.86
CA THR A 134 -16.20 -3.65 45.05
C THR A 134 -17.00 -4.89 44.65
N GLU A 135 -17.33 -5.77 45.59
CA GLU A 135 -18.23 -6.90 45.27
C GLU A 135 -19.62 -6.44 44.79
N SER A 136 -20.10 -5.27 45.25
CA SER A 136 -21.35 -4.66 44.78
C SER A 136 -21.25 -3.98 43.42
N GLU A 137 -20.05 -3.50 43.06
CA GLU A 137 -19.76 -2.84 41.79
C GLU A 137 -18.41 -3.36 41.26
N PRO A 138 -18.41 -4.57 40.67
CA PRO A 138 -17.17 -5.27 40.34
C PRO A 138 -16.52 -4.77 39.05
N ALA A 139 -17.15 -3.84 38.32
CA ALA A 139 -16.67 -3.30 37.06
C ALA A 139 -16.81 -1.78 37.07
N ILE A 140 -15.72 -1.07 36.85
CA ILE A 140 -15.66 0.39 36.80
C ILE A 140 -15.12 0.80 35.44
N HIS A 141 -15.91 1.53 34.67
CA HIS A 141 -15.58 1.94 33.31
C HIS A 141 -15.07 3.38 33.30
N ASN A 142 -13.89 3.61 32.72
CA ASN A 142 -13.38 4.94 32.39
C ASN A 142 -13.42 5.13 30.87
N LEU A 143 -14.55 5.65 30.40
CA LEU A 143 -14.78 5.88 28.98
C LEU A 143 -13.81 6.93 28.39
N LEU A 144 -13.12 7.76 29.19
CA LEU A 144 -12.13 8.72 28.67
C LEU A 144 -10.78 8.10 28.31
N SER A 145 -10.44 7.01 28.96
CA SER A 145 -9.24 6.25 28.68
C SER A 145 -9.53 4.99 27.86
N GLU A 146 -10.78 4.78 27.44
CA GLU A 146 -11.25 3.55 26.78
C GLU A 146 -10.77 2.30 27.54
N ALA A 147 -10.87 2.40 28.87
CA ALA A 147 -10.37 1.38 29.77
C ALA A 147 -11.36 1.11 30.89
N ALA A 148 -11.38 -0.12 31.38
CA ALA A 148 -12.22 -0.52 32.49
C ALA A 148 -11.42 -1.37 33.46
N ILE A 149 -11.67 -1.21 34.75
CA ILE A 149 -11.10 -2.06 35.80
C ILE A 149 -12.18 -2.98 36.36
N TYR A 150 -11.81 -4.25 36.57
CA TYR A 150 -12.68 -5.27 37.12
C TYR A 150 -12.04 -5.94 38.32
N LEU A 151 -12.88 -6.29 39.30
CA LEU A 151 -12.49 -7.18 40.38
C LEU A 151 -12.40 -8.62 39.84
N GLY A 152 -11.24 -9.25 40.01
CA GLY A 152 -11.00 -10.62 39.61
C GLY A 152 -11.76 -11.63 40.46
N ARG A 153 -11.86 -12.88 39.96
CA ARG A 153 -12.52 -13.99 40.68
C ARG A 153 -11.73 -14.49 41.90
N GLU A 154 -10.41 -14.34 41.85
CA GLU A 154 -9.50 -14.69 42.95
C GLU A 154 -9.31 -13.48 43.87
N PRO A 155 -9.11 -13.69 45.19
CA PRO A 155 -8.77 -12.60 46.09
C PRO A 155 -7.55 -11.82 45.60
N ASN A 156 -7.58 -10.49 45.72
CA ASN A 156 -6.48 -9.60 45.37
C ASN A 156 -6.12 -9.56 43.86
N HIS A 157 -6.96 -10.11 42.98
CA HIS A 157 -6.77 -10.07 41.53
C HIS A 157 -7.61 -8.94 40.92
N TYR A 158 -7.02 -8.17 40.01
CA TYR A 158 -7.66 -7.07 39.30
C TYR A 158 -7.40 -7.21 37.80
N LEU A 159 -8.38 -6.85 36.98
CA LEU A 159 -8.26 -6.87 35.53
C LEU A 159 -8.41 -5.44 35.01
N VAL A 160 -7.54 -5.00 34.11
CA VAL A 160 -7.75 -3.76 33.36
C VAL A 160 -7.94 -4.13 31.89
N SER A 161 -9.08 -3.81 31.32
CA SER A 161 -9.31 -3.91 29.89
C SER A 161 -9.02 -2.57 29.23
N SER A 162 -8.39 -2.61 28.06
CA SER A 162 -8.24 -1.48 27.14
C SER A 162 -8.26 -1.99 25.70
N GLU A 163 -8.16 -1.11 24.70
CA GLU A 163 -8.01 -1.52 23.29
C GLU A 163 -6.85 -2.50 23.05
N SER A 164 -5.77 -2.40 23.82
CA SER A 164 -4.57 -3.23 23.67
C SER A 164 -4.70 -4.64 24.27
N GLY A 165 -5.81 -4.94 24.95
CA GLY A 165 -6.07 -6.23 25.59
C GLY A 165 -6.44 -6.11 27.06
N ILE A 166 -6.42 -7.26 27.75
CA ILE A 166 -6.82 -7.40 29.15
C ILE A 166 -5.57 -7.68 30.01
N TYR A 167 -5.26 -6.77 30.91
CA TYR A 167 -4.12 -6.82 31.81
C TYR A 167 -4.54 -7.39 33.16
N HIS A 168 -3.85 -8.44 33.60
CA HIS A 168 -4.12 -9.14 34.85
C HIS A 168 -3.13 -8.72 35.92
N PHE A 169 -3.62 -8.21 37.05
CA PHE A 169 -2.79 -7.73 38.15
C PHE A 169 -3.09 -8.48 39.45
N THR A 170 -2.07 -8.69 40.28
CA THR A 170 -2.23 -9.26 41.61
C THR A 170 -1.54 -8.44 42.69
N CYS A 171 -2.16 -8.37 43.86
CA CYS A 171 -1.53 -7.88 45.08
C CYS A 171 -1.04 -9.06 45.94
N GLU A 172 0.13 -8.91 46.57
CA GLU A 172 0.67 -9.94 47.48
C GLU A 172 -0.21 -10.11 48.72
N THR A 173 -0.80 -9.01 49.20
CA THR A 173 -1.71 -8.96 50.35
C THR A 173 -2.85 -7.98 50.06
N ALA A 174 -3.94 -8.06 50.83
CA ALA A 174 -5.06 -7.12 50.72
C ALA A 174 -4.69 -5.67 51.07
N GLU A 175 -3.59 -5.47 51.81
CA GLU A 175 -3.08 -4.15 52.22
C GLU A 175 -1.98 -3.62 51.28
N SER A 176 -1.65 -4.34 50.21
CA SER A 176 -0.60 -3.93 49.27
C SER A 176 -1.00 -2.63 48.56
N LYS A 177 -0.09 -1.64 48.58
CA LYS A 177 -0.30 -0.36 47.87
C LYS A 177 -0.01 -0.43 46.37
N GLN A 178 0.49 -1.57 45.87
CA GLN A 178 0.78 -1.79 44.45
C GLN A 178 0.43 -3.22 44.01
N ALA A 179 -0.02 -3.37 42.76
CA ALA A 179 -0.20 -4.67 42.13
C ALA A 179 0.80 -4.90 40.99
N LYS A 180 1.25 -6.15 40.85
CA LYS A 180 2.16 -6.58 39.77
C LYS A 180 1.36 -7.13 38.60
N LEU A 181 1.80 -6.83 37.37
CA LEU A 181 1.23 -7.41 36.15
C LEU A 181 1.62 -8.89 36.06
N LEU A 182 0.64 -9.79 36.10
CA LEU A 182 0.84 -11.23 35.97
C LEU A 182 0.72 -11.71 34.53
N ALA A 183 -0.17 -11.10 33.76
CA ALA A 183 -0.45 -11.55 32.41
C ALA A 183 -1.15 -10.48 31.56
N ILE A 184 -1.10 -10.68 30.25
CA ILE A 184 -1.88 -9.93 29.25
C ILE A 184 -2.66 -10.97 28.44
N SER A 185 -3.96 -10.79 28.26
CA SER A 185 -4.79 -11.68 27.46
C SER A 185 -5.62 -10.95 26.40
N ASP A 186 -5.98 -11.68 25.36
CA ASP A 186 -6.97 -11.24 24.38
C ASP A 186 -8.40 -11.66 24.78
N LYS A 187 -9.37 -11.30 23.94
CA LYS A 187 -10.79 -11.63 24.15
C LYS A 187 -11.13 -13.13 24.09
N TYR A 188 -10.24 -13.97 23.57
CA TYR A 188 -10.39 -15.44 23.54
C TYR A 188 -9.67 -16.13 24.71
N GLY A 189 -8.99 -15.36 25.55
CA GLY A 189 -8.26 -15.88 26.70
C GLY A 189 -6.87 -16.42 26.36
N HIS A 190 -6.35 -16.17 25.15
CA HIS A 190 -4.93 -16.39 24.85
C HIS A 190 -4.10 -15.47 25.75
N GLN A 191 -3.12 -16.03 26.44
CA GLN A 191 -2.48 -15.33 27.55
C GLN A 191 -0.96 -15.32 27.40
N HIS A 192 -0.37 -14.13 27.50
CA HIS A 192 1.05 -13.94 27.78
C HIS A 192 1.26 -13.85 29.28
N ARG A 193 2.16 -14.66 29.84
CA ARG A 193 2.40 -14.73 31.28
C ARG A 193 3.75 -14.14 31.64
N LEU A 194 3.76 -13.23 32.60
CA LEU A 194 4.98 -12.65 33.13
C LEU A 194 5.57 -13.57 34.19
N ILE A 195 6.90 -13.72 34.16
CA ILE A 195 7.67 -14.59 35.05
C ILE A 195 8.57 -13.72 35.90
N TYR A 196 8.37 -13.78 37.20
CA TYR A 196 9.17 -13.06 38.20
C TYR A 196 10.08 -14.04 38.96
N ASP A 197 11.23 -13.56 39.41
CA ASP A 197 12.06 -14.30 40.36
C ASP A 197 11.55 -14.16 41.81
N SER A 198 12.25 -14.78 42.76
CA SER A 198 11.89 -14.73 44.19
C SER A 198 11.98 -13.34 44.81
N GLU A 199 12.67 -12.39 44.17
CA GLU A 199 12.78 -11.00 44.60
C GLU A 199 11.73 -10.11 43.92
N GLY A 200 10.86 -10.69 43.07
CA GLY A 200 9.79 -9.98 42.37
C GLY A 200 10.25 -9.24 41.13
N LYS A 201 11.42 -9.58 40.57
CA LYS A 201 11.97 -8.97 39.36
C LYS A 201 11.54 -9.72 38.10
N LEU A 202 11.14 -8.99 37.05
CA LEU A 202 10.65 -9.57 35.80
C LEU A 202 11.79 -10.24 35.01
N ILE A 203 11.83 -11.56 34.96
CA ILE A 203 12.87 -12.33 34.25
C ILE A 203 12.39 -12.97 32.95
N GLY A 204 11.10 -12.87 32.63
CA GLY A 204 10.63 -13.24 31.29
C GLY A 204 9.14 -13.07 31.04
N LEU A 205 8.77 -13.29 29.78
CA LEU A 205 7.40 -13.29 29.28
C LEU A 205 7.18 -14.56 28.47
N GLU A 206 6.38 -15.50 28.96
CA GLU A 206 5.96 -16.68 28.19
C GLU A 206 4.79 -16.29 27.28
N LEU A 207 4.96 -16.51 25.97
CA LEU A 207 3.95 -16.16 24.97
C LEU A 207 2.81 -17.19 24.94
N SER A 208 1.69 -16.80 24.33
CA SER A 208 0.55 -17.70 24.17
C SER A 208 0.98 -18.93 23.36
N GLY A 209 0.45 -20.09 23.71
CA GLY A 209 0.87 -21.39 23.18
C GLY A 209 2.11 -22.00 23.86
N GLY A 210 2.78 -21.29 24.78
CA GLY A 210 3.75 -21.88 25.73
C GLY A 210 5.08 -22.36 25.14
N LEU A 211 5.35 -22.14 23.85
CA LEU A 211 6.57 -22.64 23.18
C LEU A 211 7.62 -21.56 22.91
N LYS A 212 7.27 -20.30 23.16
CA LYS A 212 8.16 -19.14 23.02
C LYS A 212 8.14 -18.28 24.27
N ARG A 213 9.29 -17.68 24.57
CA ARG A 213 9.44 -16.79 25.72
C ARG A 213 10.44 -15.68 25.43
N LEU A 214 10.18 -14.47 25.92
CA LEU A 214 11.22 -13.46 26.11
C LEU A 214 11.93 -13.68 27.45
N ALA A 215 13.25 -13.55 27.43
CA ALA A 215 14.09 -13.56 28.62
C ALA A 215 14.85 -12.24 28.74
N PHE A 216 14.79 -11.66 29.94
CA PHE A 216 15.37 -10.36 30.25
C PHE A 216 16.64 -10.53 31.08
N ARG A 217 17.73 -9.91 30.65
CA ARG A 217 18.95 -9.76 31.45
C ARG A 217 19.10 -8.34 31.93
N TYR A 218 19.78 -8.17 33.05
CA TYR A 218 19.89 -6.89 33.74
C TYR A 218 21.34 -6.52 34.02
N SER A 219 21.58 -5.22 34.21
CA SER A 219 22.88 -4.72 34.63
C SER A 219 23.26 -5.24 36.02
N THR A 220 24.52 -5.64 36.18
CA THR A 220 25.07 -6.04 37.49
C THR A 220 25.34 -4.84 38.39
N GLN A 221 25.56 -3.65 37.81
CA GLN A 221 25.82 -2.40 38.53
C GLN A 221 24.53 -1.67 38.87
N GLN A 222 23.51 -1.76 37.99
CA GLN A 222 22.22 -1.08 38.11
C GLN A 222 21.09 -2.11 37.90
N PRO A 223 20.76 -2.94 38.90
CA PRO A 223 19.91 -4.12 38.73
C PRO A 223 18.48 -3.88 38.22
N SER A 224 18.02 -2.63 38.19
CA SER A 224 16.71 -2.23 37.63
C SER A 224 16.68 -2.19 36.10
N LEU A 225 17.83 -2.07 35.43
CA LEU A 225 17.92 -1.82 33.99
C LEU A 225 18.10 -3.11 33.18
N ILE A 226 17.24 -3.29 32.17
CA ILE A 226 17.32 -4.39 31.21
C ILE A 226 18.46 -4.12 30.22
N THR A 227 19.44 -5.02 30.12
CA THR A 227 20.58 -4.91 29.20
C THR A 227 20.43 -5.78 27.95
N GLU A 228 19.70 -6.89 28.02
CA GLU A 228 19.44 -7.75 26.87
C GLU A 228 18.03 -8.34 26.91
N VAL A 229 17.40 -8.39 25.75
CA VAL A 229 16.14 -9.09 25.51
C VAL A 229 16.43 -10.21 24.53
N ASN A 230 16.14 -11.45 24.92
CA ASN A 230 16.38 -12.63 24.10
C ASN A 230 15.08 -13.40 23.88
N GLU A 231 14.86 -13.89 22.66
CA GLU A 231 13.80 -14.86 22.37
C GLU A 231 14.34 -16.27 22.63
N LEU A 232 13.59 -17.05 23.41
CA LEU A 232 13.84 -18.45 23.71
C LEU A 232 12.70 -19.31 23.13
N THR A 233 13.01 -20.55 22.79
CA THR A 233 12.06 -21.53 22.28
C THR A 233 12.21 -22.88 22.98
N ARG A 234 11.14 -23.68 22.98
CA ARG A 234 11.15 -25.10 23.38
C ARG A 234 10.20 -25.89 22.49
N THR A 235 10.42 -27.19 22.36
CA THR A 235 9.56 -28.07 21.54
C THR A 235 8.37 -28.65 22.29
N SER A 236 8.43 -28.63 23.62
CA SER A 236 7.32 -29.01 24.51
C SER A 236 7.58 -28.48 25.92
N ASP A 237 6.54 -28.43 26.76
CA ASP A 237 6.62 -27.88 28.12
C ASP A 237 7.61 -28.60 29.04
N LYS A 238 7.93 -29.87 28.73
CA LYS A 238 8.86 -30.70 29.50
C LYS A 238 10.32 -30.50 29.11
N GLN A 239 10.59 -29.78 28.01
CA GLN A 239 11.95 -29.53 27.53
C GLN A 239 12.47 -28.20 28.07
N PRO A 240 13.79 -28.10 28.31
CA PRO A 240 14.40 -26.85 28.74
C PRO A 240 14.32 -25.81 27.62
N TRP A 241 14.21 -24.54 28.01
CA TRP A 241 14.30 -23.41 27.10
C TRP A 241 15.67 -23.36 26.41
N GLN A 242 15.65 -23.16 25.08
CA GLN A 242 16.83 -22.97 24.26
C GLN A 242 16.86 -21.53 23.71
N PRO A 243 18.03 -20.86 23.68
CA PRO A 243 18.17 -19.57 23.01
C PRO A 243 17.82 -19.68 21.52
N LEU A 244 16.94 -18.80 21.04
CA LEU A 244 16.60 -18.68 19.63
C LEU A 244 17.37 -17.53 18.97
N ARG A 245 17.26 -16.32 19.52
CA ARG A 245 17.97 -15.12 19.02
C ARG A 245 18.00 -13.97 20.02
N LEU A 246 18.94 -13.05 19.81
CA LEU A 246 18.92 -11.72 20.41
C LEU A 246 17.80 -10.90 19.75
N ILE A 247 17.00 -10.21 20.56
CA ILE A 247 16.07 -9.18 20.11
C ILE A 247 16.78 -7.83 20.10
N MET A 248 17.27 -7.41 21.27
CA MET A 248 17.93 -6.11 21.43
C MET A 248 18.89 -6.13 22.62
N ARG A 249 19.99 -5.38 22.51
CA ARG A 249 20.90 -5.03 23.61
C ARG A 249 20.82 -3.54 23.91
N TYR A 250 20.87 -3.18 25.18
CA TYR A 250 20.83 -1.81 25.67
C TYR A 250 22.03 -1.53 26.58
N ASP A 251 22.71 -0.40 26.34
CA ASP A 251 23.78 0.07 27.22
C ASP A 251 23.39 1.40 27.88
N TYR A 252 23.88 1.61 29.10
CA TYR A 252 23.54 2.74 29.96
C TYR A 252 24.78 3.44 30.49
N ASN A 253 24.65 4.71 30.85
CA ASN A 253 25.68 5.44 31.59
C ASN A 253 25.47 5.35 33.12
N GLU A 254 26.37 5.98 33.89
CA GLU A 254 26.30 5.99 35.36
C GLU A 254 25.04 6.70 35.90
N ARG A 255 24.40 7.55 35.10
CA ARG A 255 23.14 8.25 35.42
C ARG A 255 21.88 7.43 35.08
N GLN A 256 22.03 6.17 34.68
CA GLN A 256 20.94 5.28 34.27
C GLN A 256 20.19 5.77 33.01
N GLU A 257 20.88 6.49 32.13
CA GLU A 257 20.33 6.93 30.85
C GLU A 257 20.72 5.94 29.75
N LEU A 258 19.79 5.62 28.87
CA LEU A 258 19.97 4.68 27.77
C LEU A 258 20.80 5.31 26.67
N ILE A 259 22.06 4.91 26.51
CA ILE A 259 22.99 5.53 25.56
C ILE A 259 23.08 4.80 24.23
N THR A 260 22.76 3.50 24.20
CA THR A 260 22.73 2.72 22.95
C THR A 260 21.61 1.69 22.92
N ALA A 261 21.13 1.39 21.71
CA ALA A 261 20.28 0.23 21.43
C ALA A 261 20.83 -0.51 20.22
N THR A 262 21.20 -1.78 20.36
CA THR A 262 21.88 -2.57 19.33
C THR A 262 21.14 -3.84 18.99
N ASN A 263 20.73 -3.98 17.73
CA ASN A 263 19.97 -5.15 17.26
C ASN A 263 20.88 -6.34 16.90
N ALA A 264 20.27 -7.44 16.46
CA ALA A 264 20.98 -8.68 16.12
C ALA A 264 21.97 -8.58 14.95
N LEU A 265 21.93 -7.53 14.13
CA LEU A 265 22.91 -7.26 13.06
C LEU A 265 23.97 -6.23 13.47
N ASN A 266 24.04 -5.86 14.75
CA ASN A 266 24.90 -4.79 15.27
C ASN A 266 24.59 -3.41 14.69
N HIS A 267 23.36 -3.17 14.20
CA HIS A 267 22.91 -1.82 13.91
C HIS A 267 22.60 -1.14 15.25
N THR A 268 23.24 0.01 15.52
CA THR A 268 23.19 0.67 16.82
C THR A 268 22.61 2.08 16.71
N GLU A 269 21.54 2.34 17.46
CA GLU A 269 21.11 3.72 17.75
C GLU A 269 21.85 4.25 18.98
N GLN A 270 22.13 5.55 19.00
CA GLN A 270 22.84 6.23 20.08
C GLN A 270 22.03 7.43 20.58
N TYR A 271 22.08 7.68 21.88
CA TYR A 271 21.34 8.76 22.53
C TYR A 271 22.24 9.57 23.45
N SER A 272 21.95 10.86 23.62
CA SER A 272 22.62 11.74 24.57
C SER A 272 21.62 12.63 25.26
N TYR A 273 21.93 13.03 26.48
CA TYR A 273 21.00 13.70 27.39
C TYR A 273 21.62 14.93 28.03
N ASP A 274 20.78 15.86 28.48
CA ASP A 274 21.20 16.92 29.37
C ASP A 274 21.29 16.44 30.84
N ASP A 275 21.35 17.37 31.79
CA ASP A 275 21.43 17.05 33.24
C ASP A 275 20.07 16.71 33.87
N SER A 276 18.96 16.94 33.16
CA SER A 276 17.59 16.63 33.57
C SER A 276 17.03 15.39 32.85
N HIS A 277 17.90 14.58 32.22
CA HIS A 277 17.54 13.38 31.45
C HIS A 277 16.71 13.66 30.17
N LEU A 278 16.71 14.90 29.67
CA LEU A 278 16.09 15.23 28.39
C LEU A 278 16.99 14.77 27.25
N ILE A 279 16.42 14.10 26.25
CA ILE A 279 17.16 13.70 25.06
C ILE A 279 17.58 14.97 24.28
N ILE A 280 18.87 15.16 24.07
CA ILE A 280 19.42 16.27 23.28
C ILE A 280 19.97 15.81 21.94
N GLN A 281 20.25 14.51 21.79
CA GLN A 281 20.67 13.91 20.54
C GLN A 281 20.20 12.47 20.41
N ARG A 282 19.80 12.12 19.19
CA ARG A 282 19.53 10.76 18.73
C ARG A 282 20.30 10.56 17.44
N LYS A 283 21.05 9.49 17.35
CA LYS A 283 21.72 9.06 16.13
C LYS A 283 21.22 7.68 15.75
N MET A 284 20.53 7.59 14.62
CA MET A 284 20.05 6.34 14.06
C MET A 284 21.22 5.49 13.54
N ALA A 285 21.00 4.19 13.40
CA ALA A 285 22.04 3.24 12.96
C ALA A 285 22.60 3.53 11.56
N GLY A 286 21.83 4.13 10.66
CA GLY A 286 22.32 4.55 9.35
C GLY A 286 22.99 5.94 9.33
N GLY A 287 23.14 6.58 10.49
CA GLY A 287 23.91 7.81 10.69
C GLY A 287 23.09 9.11 10.74
N ALA A 288 21.77 9.06 10.58
CA ALA A 288 20.93 10.25 10.68
C ALA A 288 20.93 10.73 12.13
N VAL A 289 21.15 12.02 12.33
CA VAL A 289 21.24 12.63 13.66
C VAL A 289 20.14 13.66 13.79
N PHE A 290 19.42 13.59 14.90
CA PHE A 290 18.44 14.56 15.35
C PHE A 290 18.97 15.17 16.65
N ASN A 291 18.96 16.49 16.76
CA ASN A 291 19.33 17.21 17.96
C ASN A 291 18.15 18.06 18.41
N TRP A 292 17.89 18.08 19.71
CA TRP A 292 16.84 18.87 20.33
C TRP A 292 17.46 20.00 21.16
N GLN A 293 16.81 21.16 21.09
CA GLN A 293 17.00 22.23 22.05
C GLN A 293 15.68 22.44 22.78
N TRP A 294 15.73 22.39 24.11
CA TRP A 294 14.56 22.48 24.97
C TRP A 294 14.43 23.87 25.58
N GLN A 295 13.19 24.31 25.78
CA GLN A 295 12.86 25.45 26.62
C GLN A 295 12.24 24.93 27.93
N GLY A 296 12.85 25.27 29.06
CA GLY A 296 12.50 24.72 30.38
C GLY A 296 13.38 23.52 30.77
N GLU A 297 13.04 22.87 31.88
CA GLU A 297 13.79 21.74 32.45
C GLU A 297 12.84 20.61 32.87
N GLY A 298 13.38 19.39 32.92
CA GLY A 298 12.66 18.18 33.35
C GLY A 298 11.39 17.90 32.54
N LYS A 299 10.39 17.29 33.19
CA LYS A 299 9.14 16.84 32.55
C LYS A 299 8.26 17.94 31.93
N THR A 300 8.56 19.21 32.20
CA THR A 300 7.79 20.36 31.71
C THR A 300 8.42 21.05 30.51
N ALA A 301 9.59 20.57 30.08
CA ALA A 301 10.31 21.12 28.94
C ALA A 301 9.53 20.95 27.63
N VAL A 302 9.61 21.97 26.78
CA VAL A 302 9.01 21.98 25.45
C VAL A 302 10.08 22.16 24.39
N CYS A 303 9.98 21.44 23.28
CA CYS A 303 10.97 21.49 22.22
C CYS A 303 10.97 22.90 21.60
N HIS A 304 12.10 23.61 21.63
CA HIS A 304 12.25 24.92 21.01
C HIS A 304 12.78 24.80 19.57
N GLN A 305 13.69 23.86 19.33
CA GLN A 305 14.28 23.64 18.01
C GLN A 305 14.67 22.18 17.84
N GLN A 306 14.46 21.65 16.64
CA GLN A 306 15.01 20.36 16.21
C GLN A 306 15.87 20.57 14.97
N ILE A 307 17.11 20.08 15.03
CA ILE A 307 18.12 20.24 13.96
C ILE A 307 18.62 18.85 13.58
N THR A 308 18.68 18.59 12.27
CA THR A 308 19.21 17.33 11.76
C THR A 308 20.54 17.54 11.02
N ASN A 309 21.30 16.46 10.83
CA ASN A 309 22.43 16.46 9.88
C ASN A 309 21.99 16.26 8.42
N LEU A 310 20.68 16.34 8.16
CA LEU A 310 20.08 16.22 6.84
C LEU A 310 19.98 17.63 6.24
N ASN A 311 20.40 17.78 4.99
CA ASN A 311 20.44 19.08 4.35
C ASN A 311 19.04 19.71 4.30
N GLY A 312 18.91 20.94 4.81
CA GLY A 312 17.66 21.69 4.76
C GLY A 312 16.55 21.20 5.68
N ILE A 313 16.80 20.31 6.65
CA ILE A 313 15.76 19.86 7.60
C ILE A 313 16.05 20.38 9.01
N GLN A 314 15.31 21.41 9.39
CA GLN A 314 15.27 21.99 10.72
C GLN A 314 13.88 22.61 10.97
N SER A 315 13.41 22.51 12.21
CA SER A 315 12.19 23.17 12.68
C SER A 315 12.48 23.97 13.94
N ARG A 316 11.92 25.18 14.03
CA ARG A 316 11.83 25.95 15.28
C ARG A 316 10.36 26.02 15.71
N TYR A 317 10.14 25.95 17.01
CA TYR A 317 8.81 25.91 17.60
C TYR A 317 8.61 27.10 18.55
N GLU A 318 7.41 27.67 18.52
CA GLU A 318 6.94 28.67 19.48
C GLU A 318 5.65 28.19 20.14
N TRP A 319 5.57 28.34 21.46
CA TRP A 319 4.49 27.84 22.29
C TRP A 319 3.83 28.99 23.05
N ASP A 320 2.57 29.28 22.76
CA ASP A 320 1.74 30.23 23.51
C ASP A 320 0.72 29.47 24.35
N LYS A 321 1.07 29.23 25.61
CA LYS A 321 0.20 28.54 26.59
C LYS A 321 -1.07 29.33 26.92
N THR A 322 -1.09 30.65 26.69
CA THR A 322 -2.27 31.48 27.02
C THR A 322 -3.36 31.31 25.98
N SER A 323 -2.99 31.22 24.70
CA SER A 323 -3.93 30.99 23.60
C SER A 323 -4.09 29.52 23.19
N GLY A 324 -3.24 28.63 23.70
CA GLY A 324 -3.19 27.23 23.27
C GLY A 324 -2.58 27.04 21.88
N LYS A 325 -1.89 28.07 21.36
CA LYS A 325 -1.31 28.08 20.01
C LYS A 325 0.13 27.57 20.01
N SER A 326 0.44 26.67 19.08
CA SER A 326 1.79 26.30 18.70
C SER A 326 2.08 26.73 17.25
N THR A 327 3.30 27.19 16.99
CA THR A 327 3.75 27.61 15.66
C THR A 327 5.05 26.91 15.30
N VAL A 328 5.10 26.30 14.12
CA VAL A 328 6.28 25.64 13.55
C VAL A 328 6.85 26.52 12.45
N TYR A 329 8.13 26.84 12.53
CA TYR A 329 8.90 27.53 11.50
C TYR A 329 9.81 26.51 10.82
N GLN A 330 9.61 26.30 9.52
CA GLN A 330 10.44 25.40 8.72
C GLN A 330 11.66 26.14 8.14
N SER A 331 12.63 25.37 7.68
CA SER A 331 13.89 25.84 7.09
C SER A 331 13.73 26.67 5.81
N ASP A 332 12.65 26.47 5.07
CA ASP A 332 12.31 27.23 3.84
C ASP A 332 11.57 28.55 4.15
N GLY A 333 11.34 28.85 5.43
CA GLY A 333 10.62 30.04 5.89
C GLY A 333 9.10 29.88 5.97
N THR A 334 8.56 28.71 5.60
CA THR A 334 7.13 28.43 5.75
C THR A 334 6.77 28.20 7.21
N THR A 335 5.50 28.45 7.55
CA THR A 335 4.98 28.32 8.91
C THR A 335 3.74 27.46 8.97
N LEU A 336 3.65 26.61 10.00
CA LEU A 336 2.42 25.91 10.36
C LEU A 336 1.95 26.40 11.73
N SER A 337 0.65 26.38 11.98
CA SER A 337 0.13 26.67 13.32
C SER A 337 -1.01 25.77 13.73
N TYR A 338 -1.05 25.44 15.01
CA TYR A 338 -2.07 24.60 15.64
C TYR A 338 -2.63 25.35 16.83
N VAL A 339 -3.94 25.33 17.02
CA VAL A 339 -4.62 25.95 18.16
C VAL A 339 -5.43 24.90 18.87
N HIS A 340 -5.21 24.74 20.17
CA HIS A 340 -5.93 23.80 21.02
C HIS A 340 -6.81 24.54 22.03
N ASN A 341 -7.95 23.95 22.38
CA ASN A 341 -8.79 24.46 23.47
C ASN A 341 -8.26 24.05 24.86
N ALA A 342 -8.94 24.50 25.93
CA ALA A 342 -8.56 24.20 27.31
C ALA A 342 -8.61 22.70 27.67
N GLN A 343 -9.33 21.88 26.89
CA GLN A 343 -9.38 20.42 27.03
C GLN A 343 -8.29 19.70 26.21
N GLY A 344 -7.38 20.45 25.57
CA GLY A 344 -6.30 19.90 24.74
C GLY A 344 -6.77 19.34 23.39
N LYS A 345 -7.93 19.77 22.87
CA LYS A 345 -8.44 19.38 21.55
C LYS A 345 -8.05 20.41 20.49
N LEU A 346 -7.58 19.95 19.33
CA LEU A 346 -7.20 20.79 18.19
C LEU A 346 -8.43 21.46 17.57
N ILE A 347 -8.57 22.77 17.68
CA ILE A 347 -9.70 23.55 17.13
C ILE A 347 -9.37 24.25 15.81
N SER A 348 -8.09 24.45 15.50
CA SER A 348 -7.64 25.07 14.24
C SER A 348 -6.26 24.56 13.84
N GLN A 349 -6.10 24.23 12.57
CA GLN A 349 -4.82 23.86 11.96
C GLN A 349 -4.62 24.68 10.69
N THR A 350 -3.49 25.36 10.59
CA THR A 350 -3.07 26.12 9.41
C THR A 350 -1.81 25.52 8.83
N ASN A 351 -1.86 25.13 7.55
CA ASN A 351 -0.74 24.48 6.86
C ASN A 351 0.29 25.50 6.31
N ALA A 352 1.35 24.99 5.67
CA ALA A 352 2.43 25.81 5.11
C ALA A 352 2.01 26.78 3.98
N ALA A 353 0.83 26.59 3.37
CA ALA A 353 0.25 27.50 2.39
C ALA A 353 -0.71 28.54 3.03
N GLY A 354 -0.88 28.53 4.35
CA GLY A 354 -1.82 29.41 5.07
C GLY A 354 -3.28 28.92 5.03
N GLN A 355 -3.54 27.73 4.50
CA GLN A 355 -4.88 27.14 4.41
C GLN A 355 -5.28 26.58 5.78
N THR A 356 -6.50 26.88 6.23
CA THR A 356 -6.95 26.59 7.60
C THR A 356 -8.11 25.60 7.63
N THR A 357 -7.97 24.55 8.42
CA THR A 357 -9.05 23.61 8.79
C THR A 357 -9.45 23.88 10.24
N THR A 358 -10.75 23.90 10.52
CA THR A 358 -11.28 24.11 11.88
C THR A 358 -12.12 22.94 12.36
N TYR A 359 -12.15 22.75 13.67
CA TYR A 359 -12.80 21.62 14.33
C TYR A 359 -13.61 22.12 15.54
N ASP A 360 -14.90 21.77 15.58
CA ASP A 360 -15.78 22.07 16.70
C ASP A 360 -16.06 20.81 17.51
N TYR A 361 -16.04 20.93 18.83
CA TYR A 361 -16.30 19.83 19.76
C TYR A 361 -17.48 20.16 20.67
N ASN A 362 -18.21 19.14 21.10
CA ASN A 362 -19.22 19.27 22.15
C ASN A 362 -18.60 19.26 23.57
N GLU A 363 -19.44 19.40 24.60
CA GLU A 363 -19.01 19.40 26.02
C GLU A 363 -18.34 18.08 26.45
N HIS A 364 -18.63 16.96 25.77
CA HIS A 364 -18.01 15.65 25.99
C HIS A 364 -16.69 15.48 25.21
N GLY A 365 -16.26 16.49 24.45
CA GLY A 365 -15.01 16.48 23.68
C GLY A 365 -15.07 15.66 22.39
N GLN A 366 -16.27 15.37 21.87
CA GLN A 366 -16.49 14.69 20.60
C GLN A 366 -16.51 15.70 19.45
N LEU A 367 -15.89 15.36 18.32
CA LEU A 367 -15.83 16.21 17.13
C LEU A 367 -17.22 16.25 16.49
N ILE A 368 -17.91 17.39 16.53
CA ILE A 368 -19.27 17.52 15.95
C ILE A 368 -19.26 18.18 14.58
N LYS A 369 -18.20 18.90 14.25
CA LYS A 369 -18.08 19.61 12.97
C LYS A 369 -16.62 19.79 12.58
N GLN A 370 -16.31 19.55 11.31
CA GLN A 370 -15.04 19.89 10.67
C GLN A 370 -15.33 20.81 9.50
N THR A 371 -14.59 21.91 9.38
CA THR A 371 -14.67 22.83 8.23
C THR A 371 -13.33 22.84 7.51
N ASP A 372 -13.33 22.46 6.23
CA ASP A 372 -12.15 22.47 5.37
C ASP A 372 -11.78 23.91 4.92
N PRO A 373 -10.61 24.12 4.28
CA PRO A 373 -10.19 25.45 3.83
C PRO A 373 -11.11 26.10 2.79
N LEU A 374 -11.91 25.33 2.05
CA LEU A 374 -12.88 25.84 1.08
C LEU A 374 -14.23 26.17 1.73
N GLY A 375 -14.38 25.95 3.04
CA GLY A 375 -15.63 26.14 3.78
C GLY A 375 -16.57 24.94 3.72
N GLY A 376 -16.14 23.81 3.17
CA GLY A 376 -16.89 22.55 3.19
C GLY A 376 -17.05 22.04 4.61
N VAL A 377 -18.28 21.74 5.02
CA VAL A 377 -18.61 21.34 6.39
C VAL A 377 -18.98 19.86 6.44
N THR A 378 -18.24 19.09 7.25
CA THR A 378 -18.61 17.73 7.63
C THR A 378 -19.14 17.73 9.06
N GLN A 379 -20.30 17.12 9.29
CA GLN A 379 -20.93 17.05 10.61
C GLN A 379 -21.00 15.61 11.13
N TYR A 380 -20.91 15.48 12.44
CA TYR A 380 -20.92 14.19 13.14
C TYR A 380 -21.95 14.25 14.28
N LEU A 381 -22.88 13.30 14.29
CA LEU A 381 -23.87 13.16 15.35
C LEU A 381 -23.61 11.89 16.14
N TYR A 382 -23.82 11.95 17.45
CA TYR A 382 -23.54 10.86 18.37
C TYR A 382 -24.76 10.53 19.24
N ASN A 383 -24.89 9.28 19.66
CA ASN A 383 -25.89 8.87 20.66
C ASN A 383 -25.39 9.07 22.10
N GLU A 384 -26.25 8.75 23.09
CA GLU A 384 -25.94 8.84 24.52
C GLU A 384 -24.81 7.89 24.98
N LEU A 385 -24.53 6.83 24.21
CA LEU A 385 -23.38 5.93 24.41
C LEU A 385 -22.12 6.44 23.69
N ASN A 386 -22.15 7.69 23.24
CA ASN A 386 -21.13 8.40 22.49
C ASN A 386 -20.84 7.87 21.09
N GLN A 387 -21.59 6.90 20.56
CA GLN A 387 -21.30 6.28 19.26
C GLN A 387 -21.76 7.16 18.10
N LEU A 388 -20.97 7.23 17.02
CA LEU A 388 -21.30 8.00 15.82
C LEU A 388 -22.57 7.44 15.17
N THR A 389 -23.70 8.15 15.24
CA THR A 389 -24.95 7.71 14.62
C THR A 389 -25.15 8.23 13.21
N THR A 390 -24.61 9.40 12.90
CA THR A 390 -24.80 10.03 11.60
C THR A 390 -23.57 10.83 11.18
N LEU A 391 -23.16 10.65 9.92
CA LEU A 391 -22.16 11.47 9.23
C LEU A 391 -22.86 12.25 8.11
N ILE A 392 -22.65 13.56 8.07
CA ILE A 392 -23.17 14.44 7.01
C ILE A 392 -21.98 15.08 6.29
N THR A 393 -21.85 14.84 4.99
CA THR A 393 -20.77 15.38 4.14
C THR A 393 -21.09 16.81 3.65
N PRO A 394 -20.11 17.54 3.09
CA PRO A 394 -20.33 18.91 2.60
C PRO A 394 -21.38 19.05 1.48
N ASP A 395 -21.67 17.97 0.73
CA ASP A 395 -22.76 17.89 -0.25
C ASP A 395 -24.11 17.41 0.34
N GLU A 396 -24.27 17.51 1.67
CA GLU A 396 -25.46 17.13 2.44
C GLU A 396 -25.84 15.64 2.36
N GLN A 397 -24.94 14.77 1.88
CA GLN A 397 -25.18 13.32 1.92
C GLN A 397 -25.06 12.79 3.34
N GLN A 398 -25.99 11.92 3.72
CA GLN A 398 -26.10 11.37 5.05
C GLN A 398 -25.79 9.86 5.05
N THR A 399 -24.95 9.45 6.00
CA THR A 399 -24.71 8.04 6.32
C THR A 399 -25.05 7.80 7.79
N ASP A 400 -25.98 6.88 8.04
CA ASP A 400 -26.42 6.49 9.38
C ASP A 400 -25.81 5.17 9.82
N TYR A 401 -25.50 5.07 11.10
CA TYR A 401 -24.90 3.90 11.75
C TYR A 401 -25.76 3.43 12.90
N TYR A 402 -26.02 2.13 12.97
CA TYR A 402 -26.75 1.49 14.06
C TYR A 402 -25.90 0.42 14.71
N TYR A 403 -25.98 0.30 16.04
CA TYR A 403 -25.06 -0.52 16.82
C TYR A 403 -25.75 -1.65 17.58
N TRP A 404 -25.03 -2.75 17.75
CA TRP A 404 -25.30 -3.81 18.73
C TRP A 404 -24.13 -3.85 19.73
N GLY A 405 -24.37 -3.35 20.95
CA GLY A 405 -23.28 -3.03 21.87
C GLY A 405 -22.39 -1.94 21.28
N GLU A 406 -21.08 -2.16 21.22
CA GLU A 406 -20.09 -1.23 20.64
C GLU A 406 -19.85 -1.42 19.14
N ARG A 407 -20.56 -2.35 18.49
CA ARG A 407 -20.28 -2.77 17.11
C ARG A 407 -21.35 -2.29 16.15
N VAL A 408 -20.94 -1.83 14.97
CA VAL A 408 -21.86 -1.42 13.91
C VAL A 408 -22.63 -2.65 13.42
N SER A 409 -23.92 -2.71 13.69
CA SER A 409 -24.84 -3.75 13.21
C SER A 409 -25.47 -3.41 11.86
N GLU A 410 -25.58 -2.12 11.53
CA GLU A 410 -26.16 -1.68 10.27
C GLU A 410 -25.55 -0.33 9.84
N VAL A 411 -25.35 -0.16 8.53
CA VAL A 411 -24.99 1.10 7.88
C VAL A 411 -26.04 1.42 6.83
N VAL A 412 -26.56 2.64 6.83
CA VAL A 412 -27.56 3.11 5.86
C VAL A 412 -27.02 4.35 5.14
N GLN A 413 -27.00 4.29 3.81
CA GLN A 413 -26.68 5.42 2.96
C GLN A 413 -27.77 5.52 1.89
N GLY A 414 -28.68 6.49 2.03
CA GLY A 414 -29.86 6.60 1.15
C GLY A 414 -30.68 5.30 1.12
N HIS A 415 -30.72 4.64 -0.04
CA HIS A 415 -31.43 3.35 -0.21
C HIS A 415 -30.52 2.11 -0.01
N ARG A 416 -29.22 2.29 0.22
CA ARG A 416 -28.28 1.21 0.47
C ARG A 416 -28.24 0.89 1.96
N ARG A 417 -28.37 -0.39 2.30
CA ARG A 417 -28.35 -0.90 3.67
C ARG A 417 -27.42 -2.09 3.76
N TRP A 418 -26.41 -1.99 4.62
CA TRP A 418 -25.53 -3.11 4.97
C TRP A 418 -25.86 -3.58 6.38
N GLN A 419 -25.95 -4.88 6.60
CA GLN A 419 -26.25 -5.44 7.93
C GLN A 419 -25.21 -6.47 8.34
N TYR A 420 -24.91 -6.51 9.63
CA TYR A 420 -23.88 -7.35 10.22
C TYR A 420 -24.40 -8.07 11.46
N GLN A 421 -24.06 -9.35 11.57
CA GLN A 421 -24.28 -10.14 12.78
C GLN A 421 -22.94 -10.54 13.39
N TYR A 422 -22.93 -10.73 14.71
CA TYR A 422 -21.72 -11.01 15.47
C TYR A 422 -21.93 -12.18 16.44
N ASN A 423 -20.85 -12.89 16.77
CA ASN A 423 -20.83 -13.84 17.89
C ASN A 423 -20.63 -13.12 19.24
N GLU A 424 -20.59 -13.87 20.35
CA GLU A 424 -20.38 -13.32 21.70
C GLU A 424 -19.01 -12.68 21.92
N TYR A 425 -18.00 -13.09 21.16
CA TYR A 425 -16.64 -12.50 21.15
C TYR A 425 -16.54 -11.28 20.22
N GLY A 426 -17.62 -10.93 19.52
CA GLY A 426 -17.65 -9.78 18.64
C GLY A 426 -17.15 -9.99 17.23
N ASP A 427 -16.97 -11.23 16.78
CA ASP A 427 -16.58 -11.53 15.41
C ASP A 427 -17.78 -11.56 14.50
N ARG A 428 -17.64 -10.99 13.31
CA ARG A 428 -18.71 -10.91 12.34
C ARG A 428 -19.05 -12.30 11.82
N THR A 429 -20.25 -12.81 12.10
CA THR A 429 -20.74 -14.12 11.63
C THR A 429 -21.51 -14.02 10.32
N GLU A 430 -22.17 -12.89 10.05
CA GLU A 430 -22.85 -12.64 8.77
C GLU A 430 -22.61 -11.19 8.30
N ALA A 431 -22.52 -11.02 6.98
CA ALA A 431 -22.56 -9.73 6.29
C ALA A 431 -23.60 -9.78 5.18
N ILE A 432 -24.53 -8.84 5.18
CA ILE A 432 -25.65 -8.74 4.24
C ILE A 432 -25.46 -7.47 3.41
N SER A 433 -25.39 -7.61 2.08
CA SER A 433 -25.28 -6.47 1.15
C SER A 433 -26.62 -5.75 0.95
N PRO A 434 -26.63 -4.55 0.33
CA PRO A 434 -27.87 -3.83 -0.02
C PRO A 434 -28.85 -4.63 -0.89
N GLU A 435 -28.37 -5.52 -1.75
CA GLU A 435 -29.21 -6.44 -2.54
C GLU A 435 -29.62 -7.72 -1.78
N GLY A 436 -29.25 -7.84 -0.49
CA GLY A 436 -29.62 -8.98 0.37
C GLY A 436 -28.72 -10.21 0.27
N LYS A 437 -27.56 -10.12 -0.39
CA LYS A 437 -26.60 -11.22 -0.50
C LYS A 437 -25.89 -11.46 0.82
N ILE A 438 -25.86 -12.71 1.29
CA ILE A 438 -25.34 -13.06 2.61
C ILE A 438 -24.00 -13.79 2.50
N THR A 439 -22.95 -13.20 3.08
CA THR A 439 -21.67 -13.89 3.33
C THR A 439 -21.60 -14.30 4.78
N ARG A 440 -21.19 -15.54 5.06
CA ARG A 440 -21.13 -16.10 6.42
C ARG A 440 -19.72 -16.50 6.81
N TYR A 441 -19.40 -16.30 8.07
CA TYR A 441 -18.08 -16.56 8.64
C TYR A 441 -18.21 -17.55 9.79
N GLN A 442 -17.30 -18.52 9.84
CA GLN A 442 -17.18 -19.48 10.93
C GLN A 442 -15.83 -19.31 11.58
N TYR A 443 -15.82 -19.34 12.91
CA TYR A 443 -14.63 -19.19 13.74
C TYR A 443 -14.43 -20.44 14.59
N ASN A 444 -13.17 -20.79 14.85
CA ASN A 444 -12.83 -21.78 15.86
C ASN A 444 -12.82 -21.16 17.27
N GLN A 445 -12.49 -21.97 18.29
CA GLN A 445 -12.43 -21.52 19.69
C GLN A 445 -11.33 -20.48 19.95
N ASP A 446 -10.31 -20.44 19.10
CA ASP A 446 -9.20 -19.48 19.14
C ASP A 446 -9.51 -18.20 18.32
N GLY A 447 -10.75 -17.99 17.88
CA GLY A 447 -11.15 -16.77 17.18
C GLY A 447 -10.68 -16.66 15.72
N GLN A 448 -10.20 -17.75 15.15
CA GLN A 448 -9.66 -17.75 13.79
C GLN A 448 -10.76 -18.11 12.79
N CYS A 449 -10.90 -17.31 11.73
CA CYS A 449 -11.88 -17.56 10.67
C CYS A 449 -11.48 -18.83 9.90
N THR A 450 -12.20 -19.93 10.12
CA THR A 450 -11.93 -21.23 9.48
C THR A 450 -12.69 -21.41 8.17
N THR A 451 -13.84 -20.77 8.02
CA THR A 451 -14.66 -20.85 6.80
C THR A 451 -15.29 -19.51 6.47
N ILE A 452 -15.20 -19.11 5.21
CA ILE A 452 -16.00 -18.04 4.62
C ILE A 452 -16.92 -18.70 3.59
N ARG A 453 -18.23 -18.67 3.82
CA ARG A 453 -19.24 -19.17 2.87
C ARG A 453 -19.86 -17.99 2.13
N TYR A 454 -19.69 -17.98 0.82
CA TYR A 454 -20.21 -16.97 -0.08
C TYR A 454 -21.72 -17.18 -0.34
N PRO A 455 -22.41 -16.18 -0.91
CA PRO A 455 -23.84 -16.29 -1.23
C PRO A 455 -24.26 -17.46 -2.13
N ASP A 456 -23.32 -18.02 -2.89
CA ASP A 456 -23.52 -19.17 -3.79
C ASP A 456 -23.22 -20.53 -3.16
N ASP A 457 -23.10 -20.54 -1.82
CA ASP A 457 -22.70 -21.68 -0.98
C ASP A 457 -21.28 -22.22 -1.22
N THR A 458 -20.51 -21.60 -2.12
CA THR A 458 -19.08 -21.90 -2.21
C THR A 458 -18.35 -21.38 -0.98
N GLN A 459 -17.18 -21.94 -0.71
CA GLN A 459 -16.46 -21.64 0.52
C GLN A 459 -14.96 -21.52 0.33
N LEU A 460 -14.38 -20.59 1.06
CA LEU A 460 -12.95 -20.57 1.38
C LEU A 460 -12.77 -21.21 2.75
N THR A 461 -11.86 -22.18 2.87
CA THR A 461 -11.54 -22.82 4.16
C THR A 461 -10.09 -22.64 4.54
N GLN A 462 -9.82 -22.38 5.82
CA GLN A 462 -8.48 -22.17 6.37
C GLN A 462 -8.21 -23.15 7.50
N GLN A 463 -7.00 -23.70 7.51
CA GLN A 463 -6.46 -24.46 8.63
C GLN A 463 -5.33 -23.66 9.25
N PHE A 464 -5.16 -23.77 10.56
CA PHE A 464 -4.16 -23.02 11.32
C PHE A 464 -3.25 -23.96 12.09
N ASN A 465 -1.99 -23.53 12.29
CA ASN A 465 -1.05 -24.20 13.16
C ASN A 465 -1.29 -23.79 14.63
N HIS A 466 -0.55 -24.42 15.55
CA HIS A 466 -0.62 -24.16 16.99
C HIS A 466 -0.19 -22.75 17.44
N LEU A 467 0.47 -21.96 16.57
CA LEU A 467 0.79 -20.55 16.82
C LEU A 467 -0.25 -19.59 16.22
N GLY A 468 -1.35 -20.14 15.70
CA GLY A 468 -2.44 -19.36 15.15
C GLY A 468 -2.23 -18.88 13.70
N GLN A 469 -1.27 -19.45 12.97
CA GLN A 469 -0.92 -19.03 11.61
C GLN A 469 -1.52 -19.98 10.56
N PRO A 470 -1.97 -19.51 9.39
CA PRO A 470 -2.54 -20.39 8.36
C PRO A 470 -1.55 -21.48 7.92
N SER A 471 -1.89 -22.75 8.03
CA SER A 471 -1.10 -23.87 7.50
C SER A 471 -1.60 -24.30 6.11
N GLN A 472 -2.88 -24.09 5.82
CA GLN A 472 -3.50 -24.40 4.54
C GLN A 472 -4.67 -23.46 4.25
N ILE A 473 -4.80 -23.01 3.01
CA ILE A 473 -5.96 -22.27 2.50
C ILE A 473 -6.48 -23.03 1.27
N THR A 474 -7.78 -23.31 1.25
CA THR A 474 -8.48 -23.90 0.09
C THR A 474 -9.52 -22.90 -0.39
N TYR A 475 -9.45 -22.53 -1.66
CA TYR A 475 -10.33 -21.57 -2.31
C TYR A 475 -11.61 -22.25 -2.86
N PRO A 476 -12.68 -21.48 -3.15
CA PRO A 476 -13.92 -21.99 -3.75
C PRO A 476 -13.72 -22.87 -4.99
N ASP A 477 -12.72 -22.55 -5.79
CA ASP A 477 -12.38 -23.22 -7.05
C ASP A 477 -11.54 -24.50 -6.87
N GLY A 478 -11.27 -24.91 -5.62
CA GLY A 478 -10.49 -26.08 -5.26
C GLY A 478 -8.97 -25.86 -5.28
N ARG A 479 -8.47 -24.67 -5.63
CA ARG A 479 -7.05 -24.34 -5.44
C ARG A 479 -6.70 -24.43 -3.97
N CYS A 480 -5.47 -24.85 -3.70
CA CYS A 480 -4.96 -25.03 -2.35
C CYS A 480 -3.55 -24.46 -2.24
N GLU A 481 -3.29 -23.75 -1.16
CA GLU A 481 -1.98 -23.21 -0.78
C GLU A 481 -1.63 -23.71 0.62
N GLN A 482 -0.40 -24.17 0.80
CA GLN A 482 0.13 -24.68 2.07
C GLN A 482 1.31 -23.83 2.50
N TYR A 483 1.38 -23.55 3.81
CA TYR A 483 2.40 -22.68 4.39
C TYR A 483 3.15 -23.41 5.48
N THR A 484 4.48 -23.33 5.44
CA THR A 484 5.33 -23.72 6.56
C THR A 484 6.04 -22.50 7.12
N TYR A 485 6.40 -22.55 8.38
CA TYR A 485 7.02 -21.44 9.10
C TYR A 485 8.37 -21.88 9.68
N ASP A 486 9.29 -20.94 9.85
CA ASP A 486 10.54 -21.16 10.58
C ASP A 486 10.32 -21.08 12.10
N ALA A 487 11.38 -21.32 12.88
CA ALA A 487 11.31 -21.26 14.34
C ALA A 487 10.95 -19.87 14.90
N GLN A 488 11.15 -18.80 14.11
CA GLN A 488 10.73 -17.45 14.48
C GLN A 488 9.26 -17.18 14.12
N GLY A 489 8.59 -18.08 13.38
CA GLY A 489 7.20 -17.92 12.95
C GLY A 489 7.06 -17.19 11.62
N ARG A 490 8.14 -17.04 10.83
CA ARG A 490 8.09 -16.41 9.50
C ARG A 490 7.85 -17.48 8.44
N ILE A 491 7.17 -17.15 7.35
CA ILE A 491 6.90 -18.10 6.25
C ILE A 491 8.24 -18.62 5.69
N SER A 492 8.49 -19.92 5.78
CA SER A 492 9.68 -20.58 5.24
C SER A 492 9.42 -21.25 3.89
N THR A 493 8.21 -21.76 3.67
CA THR A 493 7.80 -22.36 2.39
C THR A 493 6.35 -22.03 2.08
N VAL A 494 6.08 -21.75 0.81
CA VAL A 494 4.73 -21.75 0.23
C VAL A 494 4.68 -22.85 -0.81
N ALA A 495 3.73 -23.77 -0.68
CA ALA A 495 3.51 -24.85 -1.64
C ALA A 495 2.10 -24.76 -2.22
N ASP A 496 1.96 -24.97 -3.52
CA ASP A 496 0.66 -25.13 -4.15
C ASP A 496 0.09 -26.55 -3.93
N GLY A 497 -1.15 -26.79 -4.39
CA GLY A 497 -1.79 -28.11 -4.34
C GLY A 497 -1.12 -29.20 -5.20
N GLN A 498 0.00 -28.91 -5.86
CA GLN A 498 0.84 -29.84 -6.61
C GLN A 498 2.23 -30.04 -5.97
N ASN A 499 2.47 -29.47 -4.78
CA ASN A 499 3.73 -29.45 -4.06
C ASN A 499 4.87 -28.71 -4.77
N ASN A 500 4.55 -27.74 -5.64
CA ASN A 500 5.57 -26.81 -6.14
C ASN A 500 5.88 -25.79 -5.04
N CYS A 501 7.12 -25.81 -4.55
CA CYS A 501 7.53 -25.05 -3.37
C CYS A 501 8.33 -23.79 -3.73
N ILE A 502 7.97 -22.67 -3.12
CA ILE A 502 8.82 -21.48 -3.02
C ILE A 502 9.38 -21.43 -1.61
N HIS A 503 10.70 -21.36 -1.47
CA HIS A 503 11.37 -21.29 -0.16
C HIS A 503 11.93 -19.89 0.11
N TYR A 504 11.77 -19.44 1.35
CA TYR A 504 12.22 -18.13 1.81
C TYR A 504 13.31 -18.27 2.87
N GLN A 505 14.36 -17.46 2.74
CA GLN A 505 15.43 -17.34 3.73
C GLN A 505 15.51 -15.88 4.18
N TYR A 506 15.86 -15.69 5.46
CA TYR A 506 15.85 -14.38 6.10
C TYR A 506 17.15 -14.12 6.86
N ASN A 507 17.47 -12.85 7.07
CA ASN A 507 18.48 -12.44 8.03
C ASN A 507 17.91 -12.40 9.47
N ALA A 508 18.74 -11.97 10.44
CA ALA A 508 18.38 -11.93 11.85
C ALA A 508 17.29 -10.89 12.20
N LEU A 509 17.01 -9.92 11.30
CA LEU A 509 15.94 -8.91 11.46
C LEU A 509 14.66 -9.27 10.70
N GLY A 510 14.55 -10.47 10.13
CA GLY A 510 13.33 -10.85 9.38
C GLY A 510 13.27 -10.37 7.94
N GLN A 511 14.35 -9.86 7.36
CA GLN A 511 14.38 -9.42 5.96
C GLN A 511 14.77 -10.57 5.05
N ILE A 512 14.08 -10.73 3.91
CA ILE A 512 14.32 -11.82 2.94
C ILE A 512 15.69 -11.66 2.30
N THR A 513 16.58 -12.63 2.47
CA THR A 513 17.91 -12.65 1.82
C THR A 513 17.94 -13.52 0.58
N LYS A 514 17.06 -14.53 0.50
CA LYS A 514 16.99 -15.45 -0.64
C LYS A 514 15.59 -16.01 -0.83
N ILE A 515 15.14 -16.08 -2.07
CA ILE A 515 13.96 -16.82 -2.53
C ILE A 515 14.44 -17.92 -3.47
N SER A 516 14.01 -19.16 -3.25
CA SER A 516 14.27 -20.29 -4.15
C SER A 516 12.96 -20.77 -4.76
N TYR A 517 12.90 -20.83 -6.08
CA TYR A 517 11.69 -21.18 -6.83
C TYR A 517 11.64 -22.68 -7.18
N PRO A 518 10.46 -23.22 -7.55
CA PRO A 518 10.28 -24.62 -7.94
C PRO A 518 11.23 -25.14 -9.05
N ASN A 519 11.73 -24.26 -9.91
CA ASN A 519 12.70 -24.61 -10.97
C ASN A 519 14.18 -24.54 -10.51
N ASN A 520 14.42 -24.40 -9.21
CA ASN A 520 15.74 -24.21 -8.56
C ASN A 520 16.47 -22.89 -8.88
N THR A 521 15.84 -21.94 -9.56
CA THR A 521 16.41 -20.60 -9.69
C THR A 521 16.20 -19.82 -8.40
N THR A 522 17.00 -18.76 -8.20
CA THR A 522 17.02 -18.05 -6.94
C THR A 522 17.12 -16.55 -7.12
N ARG A 523 16.48 -15.81 -6.22
CA ARG A 523 16.55 -14.36 -6.13
C ARG A 523 17.19 -13.98 -4.79
N GLU A 524 18.12 -13.04 -4.76
CA GLU A 524 18.89 -12.68 -3.55
C GLU A 524 18.94 -11.17 -3.30
N TYR A 525 19.03 -10.79 -2.02
CA TYR A 525 18.99 -9.39 -1.57
C TYR A 525 20.00 -9.11 -0.46
N GLN A 526 20.53 -7.88 -0.44
CA GLN A 526 21.26 -7.30 0.69
C GLN A 526 20.66 -5.95 1.08
N TYR A 527 20.83 -5.57 2.35
CA TYR A 527 20.16 -4.41 2.94
C TYR A 527 21.13 -3.50 3.69
N ASN A 528 20.82 -2.21 3.77
CA ASN A 528 21.46 -1.27 4.69
C ASN A 528 20.79 -1.27 6.08
N ALA A 529 21.30 -0.45 6.99
CA ALA A 529 20.78 -0.34 8.37
C ALA A 529 19.35 0.21 8.47
N TYR A 530 18.85 0.89 7.43
CA TYR A 530 17.45 1.32 7.32
C TYR A 530 16.54 0.26 6.69
N GLY A 531 17.05 -0.94 6.44
CA GLY A 531 16.32 -2.03 5.80
C GLY A 531 15.98 -1.79 4.33
N LYS A 532 16.72 -0.90 3.64
CA LYS A 532 16.58 -0.67 2.20
C LYS A 532 17.53 -1.58 1.43
N VAL A 533 17.07 -2.09 0.28
CA VAL A 533 17.86 -2.99 -0.58
C VAL A 533 19.02 -2.22 -1.20
N THR A 534 20.26 -2.66 -0.98
CA THR A 534 21.47 -2.07 -1.59
C THR A 534 22.01 -2.89 -2.75
N TRP A 535 21.64 -4.17 -2.80
CA TRP A 535 22.10 -5.11 -3.81
C TRP A 535 21.01 -6.15 -4.06
N PHE A 536 20.81 -6.47 -5.32
CA PHE A 536 19.80 -7.41 -5.80
C PHE A 536 20.39 -8.30 -6.89
N LYS A 537 20.17 -9.61 -6.81
CA LYS A 537 20.50 -10.56 -7.87
C LYS A 537 19.25 -11.31 -8.34
N ASP A 538 19.00 -11.23 -9.64
CA ASP A 538 17.89 -11.91 -10.29
C ASP A 538 18.16 -13.41 -10.49
N GLU A 539 17.16 -14.12 -11.00
CA GLU A 539 17.20 -15.56 -11.25
C GLU A 539 18.18 -15.97 -12.36
N ALA A 540 18.62 -15.03 -13.20
CA ALA A 540 19.67 -15.23 -14.21
C ALA A 540 21.08 -14.88 -13.69
N GLY A 541 21.20 -14.44 -12.43
CA GLY A 541 22.47 -14.07 -11.81
C GLY A 541 22.92 -12.63 -12.11
N LYS A 542 22.07 -11.81 -12.73
CA LYS A 542 22.35 -10.39 -13.00
C LYS A 542 22.18 -9.56 -11.73
N VAL A 543 23.10 -8.62 -11.52
CA VAL A 543 23.16 -7.80 -10.31
C VAL A 543 22.74 -6.37 -10.59
N THR A 544 21.85 -5.84 -9.76
CA THR A 544 21.52 -4.40 -9.69
C THR A 544 21.89 -3.88 -8.30
N GLU A 545 22.52 -2.71 -8.25
CA GLU A 545 22.93 -2.07 -7.00
C GLU A 545 22.22 -0.73 -6.82
N TYR A 546 22.01 -0.37 -5.55
CA TYR A 546 21.35 0.87 -5.15
C TYR A 546 22.20 1.59 -4.11
N ASP A 547 22.55 2.83 -4.42
CA ASP A 547 23.18 3.73 -3.46
C ASP A 547 22.12 4.64 -2.83
N TYR A 548 22.37 4.99 -1.58
CA TYR A 548 21.51 5.86 -0.79
C TYR A 548 22.31 7.06 -0.30
N ALA A 549 21.67 8.23 -0.25
CA ALA A 549 22.26 9.42 0.32
C ALA A 549 22.65 9.12 1.77
N SER A 550 23.92 9.29 2.15
CA SER A 550 24.29 9.21 3.56
C SER A 550 23.91 10.55 4.24
N PRO A 551 23.23 10.53 5.40
CA PRO A 551 22.81 9.38 6.18
C PRO A 551 21.31 9.04 6.04
N LEU A 552 20.69 9.38 4.91
CA LEU A 552 19.28 9.13 4.62
C LEU A 552 19.01 7.71 4.10
N HIS A 553 17.72 7.37 4.01
CA HIS A 553 17.24 6.19 3.31
C HIS A 553 16.78 6.51 1.87
N LEU A 554 17.15 7.69 1.34
CA LEU A 554 16.77 8.15 0.02
C LEU A 554 17.73 7.60 -1.04
N MET A 555 17.20 6.86 -2.01
CA MET A 555 17.99 6.27 -3.09
C MET A 555 18.56 7.37 -3.99
N THR A 556 19.87 7.40 -4.20
CA THR A 556 20.56 8.42 -5.02
C THR A 556 21.06 7.88 -6.34
N GLU A 557 21.32 6.59 -6.45
CA GLU A 557 21.80 5.97 -7.68
C GLU A 557 21.29 4.54 -7.82
N THR A 558 20.90 4.16 -9.03
CA THR A 558 20.70 2.76 -9.44
C THR A 558 21.76 2.41 -10.47
N ARG A 559 22.48 1.30 -10.26
CA ARG A 559 23.41 0.70 -11.23
C ARG A 559 22.86 -0.60 -11.78
N LEU A 560 22.64 -0.64 -13.08
CA LEU A 560 22.14 -1.80 -13.80
C LEU A 560 23.26 -2.83 -14.09
N PRO A 561 22.94 -4.08 -14.47
CA PRO A 561 23.93 -5.13 -14.72
C PRO A 561 24.92 -4.85 -15.86
N ASP A 562 24.57 -3.94 -16.77
CA ASP A 562 25.40 -3.46 -17.87
C ASP A 562 26.31 -2.29 -17.48
N GLY A 563 26.18 -1.75 -16.25
CA GLY A 563 26.92 -0.60 -15.73
C GLY A 563 26.22 0.74 -15.92
N GLU A 564 25.05 0.77 -16.57
CA GLU A 564 24.26 1.98 -16.75
C GLU A 564 23.72 2.53 -15.44
N ARG A 565 23.57 3.85 -15.38
CA ARG A 565 23.30 4.58 -14.13
C ARG A 565 22.11 5.51 -14.25
N LEU A 566 21.29 5.54 -13.21
CA LEU A 566 20.25 6.53 -13.01
C LEU A 566 20.47 7.20 -11.66
N LYS A 567 20.44 8.54 -11.61
CA LYS A 567 20.67 9.29 -10.36
C LYS A 567 19.46 10.13 -9.96
N LEU A 568 19.27 10.27 -8.66
CA LEU A 568 18.19 11.03 -8.04
C LEU A 568 18.74 12.08 -7.07
N ARG A 569 18.10 13.25 -7.03
CA ARG A 569 18.39 14.31 -6.05
C ARG A 569 17.13 14.75 -5.32
N TYR A 570 17.31 15.30 -4.12
CA TYR A 570 16.26 15.64 -3.17
C TYR A 570 16.52 17.02 -2.56
N ASP A 571 16.62 18.04 -3.42
CA ASP A 571 16.99 19.40 -3.02
C ASP A 571 15.75 20.20 -2.56
N ASN A 572 15.01 19.67 -1.60
CA ASN A 572 13.87 20.34 -0.96
C ASN A 572 13.62 19.79 0.45
N ILE A 573 12.92 20.58 1.27
CA ILE A 573 12.66 20.29 2.68
C ILE A 573 11.71 19.09 2.88
N HIS A 574 10.97 18.72 1.84
CA HIS A 574 10.02 17.60 1.86
C HIS A 574 10.68 16.27 1.51
N LEU A 575 11.98 16.26 1.21
CA LEU A 575 12.72 15.08 0.76
C LEU A 575 12.10 14.40 -0.48
N GLN A 576 11.47 15.18 -1.36
CA GLN A 576 10.89 14.72 -2.62
C GLN A 576 11.94 14.77 -3.74
N VAL A 577 11.78 13.97 -4.80
CA VAL A 577 12.73 13.99 -5.94
C VAL A 577 12.66 15.36 -6.63
N SER A 578 13.76 16.10 -6.71
CA SER A 578 13.88 17.38 -7.41
C SER A 578 14.51 17.25 -8.79
N GLU A 579 15.34 16.23 -9.00
CA GLU A 579 16.03 15.97 -10.27
C GLU A 579 16.22 14.47 -10.50
N ILE A 580 16.03 14.03 -11.75
CA ILE A 580 16.45 12.71 -12.24
C ILE A 580 17.49 12.93 -13.33
N GLU A 581 18.67 12.33 -13.20
CA GLU A 581 19.66 12.22 -14.28
C GLU A 581 19.58 10.80 -14.86
N ASN A 582 19.23 10.69 -16.13
CA ASN A 582 19.14 9.38 -16.80
C ASN A 582 20.51 8.87 -17.28
N GLN A 583 20.51 7.69 -17.89
CA GLN A 583 21.69 6.97 -18.40
C GLN A 583 22.49 7.78 -19.45
N LYS A 584 21.86 8.73 -20.14
CA LYS A 584 22.51 9.63 -21.11
C LYS A 584 23.04 10.93 -20.49
N GLY A 585 22.80 11.15 -19.20
CA GLY A 585 23.09 12.42 -18.52
C GLY A 585 22.04 13.52 -18.74
N GLU A 586 20.86 13.18 -19.30
CA GLU A 586 19.76 14.14 -19.44
C GLU A 586 19.05 14.31 -18.10
N ARG A 587 18.47 15.49 -17.88
CA ARG A 587 17.87 15.87 -16.59
C ARG A 587 16.38 16.11 -16.70
N TYR A 588 15.64 15.50 -15.79
CA TYR A 588 14.24 15.81 -15.51
C TYR A 588 14.20 16.63 -14.22
N HIS A 589 13.50 17.76 -14.20
CA HIS A 589 13.39 18.62 -13.02
C HIS A 589 11.96 18.68 -12.46
N PHE A 590 11.84 18.78 -11.14
CA PHE A 590 10.59 18.95 -10.41
C PHE A 590 10.69 20.13 -9.45
N SER A 591 9.64 20.94 -9.39
CA SER A 591 9.44 21.94 -8.34
C SER A 591 8.14 21.67 -7.59
N TYR A 592 8.09 22.08 -6.33
CA TYR A 592 6.95 21.83 -5.46
C TYR A 592 6.40 23.14 -4.87
N THR A 593 5.13 23.11 -4.45
CA THR A 593 4.52 24.13 -3.62
C THR A 593 5.08 24.06 -2.19
N PRO A 594 4.89 25.09 -1.36
CA PRO A 594 5.22 25.05 0.08
C PRO A 594 4.61 23.87 0.86
N THR A 595 3.52 23.29 0.35
CA THR A 595 2.84 22.13 0.93
C THR A 595 3.30 20.78 0.34
N GLY A 596 4.31 20.78 -0.53
CA GLY A 596 4.86 19.57 -1.15
C GLY A 596 4.06 19.02 -2.35
N GLN A 597 3.17 19.82 -2.95
CA GLN A 597 2.46 19.44 -4.19
C GLN A 597 3.30 19.81 -5.41
N LEU A 598 3.33 18.98 -6.46
CA LEU A 598 4.10 19.27 -7.69
C LEU A 598 3.62 20.57 -8.35
N SER A 599 4.46 21.59 -8.45
CA SER A 599 4.10 22.89 -9.07
C SER A 599 4.61 23.02 -10.50
N GLU A 600 5.72 22.37 -10.83
CA GLU A 600 6.34 22.42 -12.15
C GLU A 600 7.10 21.13 -12.44
N GLU A 601 7.06 20.69 -13.69
CA GLU A 601 7.92 19.64 -14.22
C GLU A 601 8.55 20.06 -15.56
N ILE A 602 9.80 19.67 -15.77
CA ILE A 602 10.53 19.83 -17.04
C ILE A 602 11.11 18.47 -17.41
N GLY A 603 10.58 17.87 -18.49
CA GLY A 603 10.99 16.55 -18.97
C GLY A 603 12.39 16.54 -19.61
N PHE A 604 12.92 15.33 -19.89
CA PHE A 604 14.20 15.14 -20.59
C PHE A 604 14.24 15.78 -21.98
N ASP A 605 13.08 15.97 -22.59
CA ASP A 605 12.87 16.63 -23.88
C ASP A 605 12.67 18.15 -23.78
N GLY A 606 12.76 18.70 -22.57
CA GLY A 606 12.56 20.10 -22.26
C GLY A 606 11.09 20.53 -22.19
N VAL A 607 10.13 19.61 -22.32
CA VAL A 607 8.71 19.95 -22.18
C VAL A 607 8.41 20.41 -20.77
N LYS A 608 7.90 21.64 -20.65
CA LYS A 608 7.52 22.26 -19.38
C LYS A 608 6.01 22.20 -19.15
N THR A 609 5.61 21.78 -17.96
CA THR A 609 4.23 21.81 -17.47
C THR A 609 4.18 22.42 -16.07
N THR A 610 3.18 23.28 -15.80
CA THR A 610 2.93 23.83 -14.46
C THR A 610 1.54 23.46 -13.95
N TYR A 611 1.42 23.38 -12.62
CA TYR A 611 0.22 22.93 -11.93
C TYR A 611 -0.19 23.94 -10.85
N HIS A 612 -1.49 24.25 -10.79
CA HIS A 612 -2.04 25.17 -9.80
C HIS A 612 -3.18 24.52 -9.03
N TYR A 613 -3.18 24.73 -7.71
CA TYR A 613 -4.09 24.10 -6.77
C TYR A 613 -4.93 25.14 -6.02
N ASN A 614 -6.13 24.77 -5.60
CA ASN A 614 -6.93 25.57 -4.68
C ASN A 614 -6.54 25.33 -3.21
N GLU A 615 -7.29 25.94 -2.29
CA GLU A 615 -7.02 25.89 -0.85
C GLU A 615 -7.25 24.52 -0.19
N ALA A 616 -7.98 23.61 -0.82
CA ALA A 616 -8.07 22.21 -0.39
C ALA A 616 -7.01 21.31 -1.06
N GLY A 617 -6.07 21.89 -1.82
CA GLY A 617 -5.04 21.14 -2.53
C GLY A 617 -5.54 20.43 -3.79
N HIS A 618 -6.74 20.76 -4.30
CA HIS A 618 -7.25 20.20 -5.55
C HIS A 618 -6.67 20.93 -6.76
N LEU A 619 -6.22 20.18 -7.78
CA LEU A 619 -5.76 20.75 -9.06
C LEU A 619 -6.92 21.52 -9.73
N ILE A 620 -6.71 22.80 -10.00
CA ILE A 620 -7.65 23.70 -10.68
C ILE A 620 -7.16 24.16 -12.06
N GLU A 621 -5.86 24.10 -12.32
CA GLU A 621 -5.30 24.48 -13.62
C GLU A 621 -4.00 23.72 -13.94
N LYS A 622 -3.88 23.22 -15.17
CA LYS A 622 -2.67 22.65 -15.76
C LYS A 622 -2.27 23.48 -16.97
N ARG A 623 -1.01 23.92 -17.05
CA ARG A 623 -0.48 24.70 -18.18
C ARG A 623 0.67 23.95 -18.85
N GLU A 624 0.56 23.71 -20.14
CA GLU A 624 1.54 22.99 -20.95
C GLU A 624 2.23 23.96 -21.90
N TYR A 625 3.51 24.24 -21.71
CA TYR A 625 4.29 25.19 -22.53
C TYR A 625 5.03 24.48 -23.69
N GLY A 626 5.16 23.16 -23.62
CA GLY A 626 6.02 22.41 -24.53
C GLY A 626 7.50 22.71 -24.24
N ASN A 627 8.37 22.44 -25.22
CA ASN A 627 9.81 22.68 -25.12
C ASN A 627 10.22 24.12 -25.48
N THR A 628 9.26 25.06 -25.52
CA THR A 628 9.48 26.50 -25.73
C THR A 628 8.77 27.25 -24.59
N PRO A 629 9.44 27.41 -23.42
CA PRO A 629 8.81 27.94 -22.21
C PRO A 629 8.23 29.36 -22.33
N GLU A 630 8.67 30.14 -23.31
CA GLU A 630 8.23 31.52 -23.55
C GLU A 630 6.94 31.62 -24.39
N ALA A 631 6.50 30.52 -25.00
CA ALA A 631 5.31 30.50 -25.84
C ALA A 631 4.04 30.25 -24.99
N GLU A 632 2.90 30.78 -25.45
CA GLU A 632 1.60 30.64 -24.78
C GLU A 632 1.30 29.16 -24.46
N PRO A 633 0.88 28.83 -23.22
CA PRO A 633 0.61 27.45 -22.85
C PRO A 633 -0.75 26.96 -23.35
N LEU A 634 -0.90 25.64 -23.52
CA LEU A 634 -2.22 25.01 -23.52
C LEU A 634 -2.70 24.95 -22.07
N ILE A 635 -3.86 25.56 -21.79
CA ILE A 635 -4.41 25.62 -20.43
C ILE A 635 -5.60 24.67 -20.33
N THR A 636 -5.56 23.78 -19.34
CA THR A 636 -6.72 22.98 -18.92
C THR A 636 -7.15 23.41 -17.53
N GLN A 637 -8.41 23.81 -17.38
CA GLN A 637 -9.00 24.21 -16.10
C GLN A 637 -9.95 23.13 -15.56
N TYR A 638 -9.98 23.00 -14.24
CA TYR A 638 -10.78 22.01 -13.52
C TYR A 638 -11.67 22.71 -12.51
N GLN A 639 -12.99 22.48 -12.60
CA GLN A 639 -13.97 22.95 -11.63
C GLN A 639 -14.48 21.76 -10.84
N ARG A 640 -14.59 21.93 -9.52
CA ARG A 640 -14.98 20.89 -8.58
C ARG A 640 -16.13 21.35 -7.71
N ASP A 641 -16.92 20.39 -7.22
CA ASP A 641 -17.89 20.66 -6.17
C ASP A 641 -17.22 20.84 -4.80
N ILE A 642 -18.03 21.12 -3.79
CA ILE A 642 -17.60 21.34 -2.40
C ILE A 642 -16.94 20.11 -1.76
N THR A 643 -17.18 18.91 -2.29
CA THR A 643 -16.52 17.67 -1.85
C THR A 643 -15.26 17.34 -2.64
N GLY A 644 -14.90 18.17 -3.62
CA GLY A 644 -13.72 17.97 -4.47
C GLY A 644 -13.96 17.12 -5.71
N LYS A 645 -15.19 16.65 -5.99
CA LYS A 645 -15.48 15.87 -7.21
C LYS A 645 -15.41 16.78 -8.43
N LEU A 646 -14.82 16.31 -9.52
CA LEU A 646 -14.66 17.08 -10.77
C LEU A 646 -16.03 17.22 -11.45
N ILE A 647 -16.54 18.45 -11.61
CA ILE A 647 -17.83 18.71 -12.26
C ILE A 647 -17.68 19.29 -13.67
N ARG A 648 -16.55 19.93 -13.96
CA ARG A 648 -16.26 20.49 -15.27
C ARG A 648 -14.77 20.51 -15.58
N ARG A 649 -14.40 20.16 -16.81
CA ARG A 649 -13.06 20.35 -17.37
C ARG A 649 -13.17 21.24 -18.61
N ILE A 650 -12.32 22.27 -18.70
CA ILE A 650 -12.29 23.25 -19.79
C ILE A 650 -10.91 23.17 -20.44
N PHE A 651 -10.84 22.96 -21.74
CA PHE A 651 -9.59 22.80 -22.48
C PHE A 651 -9.17 24.09 -23.19
N ALA A 652 -7.96 24.08 -23.76
CA ALA A 652 -7.34 25.26 -24.39
C ALA A 652 -8.08 25.77 -25.64
N ASP A 653 -8.94 24.95 -26.24
CA ASP A 653 -9.80 25.30 -27.38
C ASP A 653 -11.24 25.65 -26.97
N ASP A 654 -11.46 25.94 -25.68
CA ASP A 654 -12.76 26.23 -25.05
C ASP A 654 -13.77 25.07 -25.07
N THR A 655 -13.37 23.88 -25.55
CA THR A 655 -14.22 22.70 -25.40
C THR A 655 -14.30 22.28 -23.93
N THR A 656 -15.43 21.69 -23.54
CA THR A 656 -15.68 21.34 -22.15
C THR A 656 -16.27 19.97 -21.98
N GLU A 657 -15.87 19.33 -20.89
CA GLU A 657 -16.53 18.14 -20.35
C GLU A 657 -17.26 18.50 -19.07
N GLN A 658 -18.45 17.92 -18.89
CA GLN A 658 -19.27 18.04 -17.69
C GLN A 658 -19.49 16.67 -17.09
N TYR A 659 -19.39 16.56 -15.77
CA TYR A 659 -19.49 15.31 -15.03
C TYR A 659 -20.65 15.39 -14.04
N GLU A 660 -21.42 14.32 -13.94
CA GLU A 660 -22.53 14.21 -12.99
C GLU A 660 -22.37 12.92 -12.17
N TYR A 661 -22.68 13.02 -10.88
CA TYR A 661 -22.59 11.94 -9.91
C TYR A 661 -23.96 11.68 -9.28
N ASP A 662 -24.19 10.44 -8.84
CA ASP A 662 -25.35 10.13 -8.00
C ASP A 662 -25.13 10.54 -6.52
N ALA A 663 -26.16 10.35 -5.70
CA ALA A 663 -26.11 10.60 -4.26
C ALA A 663 -25.08 9.73 -3.51
N TYR A 664 -24.60 8.65 -4.13
CA TYR A 664 -23.58 7.76 -3.56
C TYR A 664 -22.17 8.09 -4.04
N GLY A 665 -22.00 9.19 -4.81
CA GLY A 665 -20.71 9.63 -5.35
C GLY A 665 -20.23 8.85 -6.57
N GLN A 666 -21.08 8.04 -7.20
CA GLN A 666 -20.73 7.28 -8.41
C GLN A 666 -20.92 8.13 -9.65
N LEU A 667 -19.98 8.05 -10.61
CA LEU A 667 -20.06 8.80 -11.85
C LEU A 667 -21.18 8.23 -12.73
N ILE A 668 -22.25 8.99 -12.95
CA ILE A 668 -23.39 8.54 -13.74
C ILE A 668 -23.42 9.13 -15.14
N LYS A 669 -22.71 10.23 -15.40
CA LYS A 669 -22.70 10.84 -16.73
C LYS A 669 -21.48 11.71 -17.00
N ILE A 670 -20.99 11.65 -18.24
CA ILE A 670 -20.09 12.64 -18.82
C ILE A 670 -20.68 13.19 -20.11
N LYS A 671 -20.71 14.51 -20.25
CA LYS A 671 -21.02 15.20 -21.50
C LYS A 671 -19.76 15.86 -22.05
N ASP A 672 -19.28 15.40 -23.21
CA ASP A 672 -18.11 15.90 -23.93
C ASP A 672 -18.55 16.47 -25.29
N GLY A 673 -18.87 17.78 -25.32
CA GLY A 673 -19.51 18.40 -26.48
C GLY A 673 -20.88 17.77 -26.81
N GLN A 674 -20.96 17.08 -27.95
CA GLN A 674 -22.14 16.31 -28.37
C GLN A 674 -22.10 14.85 -27.90
N ASN A 675 -20.95 14.36 -27.43
CA ASN A 675 -20.82 13.00 -26.95
C ASN A 675 -21.39 12.90 -25.53
N ILE A 676 -22.14 11.83 -25.27
CA ILE A 676 -22.72 11.54 -23.96
C ILE A 676 -22.34 10.12 -23.58
N LEU A 677 -21.77 10.00 -22.38
CA LEU A 677 -21.53 8.75 -21.68
C LEU A 677 -22.44 8.71 -20.45
N VAL A 678 -23.15 7.60 -20.21
CA VAL A 678 -24.01 7.42 -19.03
C VAL A 678 -23.80 6.04 -18.44
N TRP A 679 -23.77 5.95 -17.11
CA TRP A 679 -23.68 4.70 -16.34
C TRP A 679 -24.88 4.55 -15.41
N GLU A 680 -25.36 3.32 -15.30
CA GLU A 680 -26.40 2.92 -14.34
C GLU A 680 -25.80 1.89 -13.36
N TYR A 681 -26.15 1.98 -12.08
CA TYR A 681 -25.65 1.06 -11.03
C TYR A 681 -26.80 0.43 -10.24
N ASN A 682 -26.60 -0.77 -9.69
CA ASN A 682 -27.50 -1.37 -8.71
C ASN A 682 -27.20 -0.89 -7.27
N LEU A 683 -27.93 -1.40 -6.27
CA LEU A 683 -27.73 -0.99 -4.88
C LEU A 683 -26.41 -1.50 -4.29
N ASP A 684 -25.85 -2.60 -4.81
CA ASP A 684 -24.50 -3.07 -4.48
C ASP A 684 -23.40 -2.22 -5.16
N GLY A 685 -23.75 -1.26 -6.03
CA GLY A 685 -22.81 -0.41 -6.76
C GLY A 685 -22.20 -1.08 -8.00
N GLN A 686 -22.77 -2.18 -8.47
CA GLN A 686 -22.36 -2.89 -9.68
C GLN A 686 -22.98 -2.21 -10.92
N LEU A 687 -22.21 -2.14 -12.01
CA LEU A 687 -22.57 -1.44 -13.24
C LEU A 687 -23.60 -2.23 -14.06
N THR A 688 -24.83 -1.74 -14.17
CA THR A 688 -25.94 -2.42 -14.87
C THR A 688 -26.12 -1.94 -16.31
N ALA A 689 -25.63 -0.76 -16.66
CA ALA A 689 -25.67 -0.27 -18.03
C ALA A 689 -24.62 0.79 -18.34
N GLU A 690 -24.22 0.81 -19.60
CA GLU A 690 -23.32 1.82 -20.17
C GLU A 690 -23.91 2.32 -21.48
N HIS A 691 -24.15 3.63 -21.56
CA HIS A 691 -24.61 4.29 -22.77
C HIS A 691 -23.49 5.13 -23.36
N GLN A 692 -23.28 5.00 -24.68
CA GLN A 692 -22.35 5.79 -25.44
C GLN A 692 -23.01 6.23 -26.74
N ASN A 693 -23.40 7.50 -26.83
CA ASN A 693 -24.00 8.12 -28.00
C ASN A 693 -25.19 7.34 -28.60
N TRP A 694 -24.93 6.46 -29.58
CA TRP A 694 -25.94 5.75 -30.36
C TRP A 694 -26.29 4.37 -29.78
N ALA A 695 -25.57 3.89 -28.76
CA ALA A 695 -25.69 2.52 -28.26
C ALA A 695 -25.71 2.43 -26.74
N THR A 696 -26.32 1.34 -26.23
CA THR A 696 -26.30 0.96 -24.82
C THR A 696 -25.91 -0.49 -24.68
N ILE A 697 -24.97 -0.78 -23.78
CA ILE A 697 -24.64 -2.11 -23.29
C ILE A 697 -25.32 -2.28 -21.92
N ARG A 698 -25.89 -3.45 -21.65
CA ARG A 698 -26.54 -3.74 -20.36
C ARG A 698 -25.94 -4.99 -19.74
N HIS A 699 -25.78 -4.97 -18.43
CA HIS A 699 -25.20 -6.07 -17.66
C HIS A 699 -26.24 -6.65 -16.71
N ARG A 700 -26.16 -7.96 -16.51
CA ARG A 700 -26.89 -8.67 -15.47
C ARG A 700 -25.93 -9.46 -14.61
N TYR A 701 -26.24 -9.50 -13.32
CA TYR A 701 -25.50 -10.22 -12.32
C TYR A 701 -26.37 -11.35 -11.79
N ASP A 702 -25.74 -12.47 -11.46
CA ASP A 702 -26.40 -13.57 -10.80
C ASP A 702 -26.82 -13.13 -9.38
N GLU A 703 -28.09 -13.36 -9.04
CA GLU A 703 -28.70 -12.87 -7.79
C GLU A 703 -28.05 -13.49 -6.55
N ASN A 704 -27.55 -14.72 -6.66
CA ASN A 704 -26.88 -15.39 -5.56
C ASN A 704 -25.42 -14.93 -5.50
N THR A 705 -24.61 -15.25 -6.50
CA THR A 705 -23.14 -15.07 -6.51
C THR A 705 -22.70 -13.60 -6.62
N GLY A 706 -23.52 -12.73 -7.24
CA GLY A 706 -23.11 -11.40 -7.65
C GLY A 706 -22.16 -11.35 -8.86
N LEU A 707 -21.87 -12.49 -9.51
CA LEU A 707 -21.02 -12.56 -10.71
C LEU A 707 -21.77 -12.07 -11.95
N LEU A 708 -21.07 -11.43 -12.89
CA LEU A 708 -21.61 -11.00 -14.17
C LEU A 708 -22.02 -12.23 -15.01
N ASN A 709 -23.31 -12.50 -15.18
CA ASN A 709 -23.80 -13.68 -15.92
C ASN A 709 -24.35 -13.33 -17.31
N GLY A 710 -24.33 -12.06 -17.70
CA GLY A 710 -24.59 -11.66 -19.08
C GLY A 710 -24.42 -10.18 -19.39
N THR A 711 -24.06 -9.93 -20.64
CA THR A 711 -23.90 -8.61 -21.24
C THR A 711 -24.72 -8.56 -22.53
N LYS A 712 -25.70 -7.66 -22.58
CA LYS A 712 -26.49 -7.38 -23.79
C LYS A 712 -25.74 -6.40 -24.66
N LEU A 713 -25.40 -6.82 -25.87
CA LEU A 713 -24.70 -6.03 -26.88
C LEU A 713 -25.66 -5.03 -27.56
N PRO A 714 -25.15 -4.00 -28.24
CA PRO A 714 -25.96 -2.95 -28.89
C PRO A 714 -26.94 -3.44 -29.95
N ASP A 715 -26.63 -4.57 -30.59
CA ASP A 715 -27.49 -5.24 -31.57
C ASP A 715 -28.61 -6.07 -30.92
N GLY A 716 -28.65 -6.11 -29.58
CA GLY A 716 -29.63 -6.81 -28.77
C GLY A 716 -29.26 -8.24 -28.40
N GLN A 717 -28.14 -8.76 -28.91
CA GLN A 717 -27.68 -10.11 -28.59
C GLN A 717 -27.17 -10.20 -27.15
N TRP A 718 -27.34 -11.36 -26.53
CA TRP A 718 -26.83 -11.64 -25.20
C TRP A 718 -25.53 -12.45 -25.27
N LEU A 719 -24.44 -11.86 -24.78
CA LEU A 719 -23.24 -12.59 -24.41
C LEU A 719 -23.39 -13.06 -22.96
N GLU A 720 -23.50 -14.35 -22.74
CA GLU A 720 -23.80 -14.93 -21.42
C GLU A 720 -22.59 -15.69 -20.87
N TYR A 721 -22.43 -15.65 -19.55
CA TYR A 721 -21.29 -16.24 -18.86
C TYR A 721 -21.79 -17.30 -17.87
N HIS A 722 -21.22 -18.50 -17.95
CA HIS A 722 -21.66 -19.65 -17.18
C HIS A 722 -20.56 -20.05 -16.20
N TYR A 723 -20.82 -19.89 -14.91
CA TYR A 723 -19.87 -20.17 -13.84
C TYR A 723 -20.21 -21.46 -13.10
N ASN A 724 -19.19 -22.09 -12.54
CA ASN A 724 -19.32 -23.15 -11.55
C ASN A 724 -18.25 -22.93 -10.48
N GLN A 725 -18.64 -22.86 -9.21
CA GLN A 725 -17.72 -22.62 -8.10
C GLN A 725 -16.81 -21.40 -8.32
N GLY A 726 -17.37 -20.31 -8.84
CA GLY A 726 -16.63 -19.08 -9.18
C GLY A 726 -15.78 -19.13 -10.45
N GLN A 727 -15.57 -20.30 -11.07
CA GLN A 727 -14.81 -20.41 -12.33
C GLN A 727 -15.70 -20.31 -13.56
N LEU A 728 -15.29 -19.51 -14.55
CA LEU A 728 -15.97 -19.40 -15.85
C LEU A 728 -15.80 -20.70 -16.64
N LEU A 729 -16.88 -21.44 -16.88
CA LEU A 729 -16.87 -22.69 -17.64
C LEU A 729 -17.24 -22.51 -19.11
N GLY A 730 -18.01 -21.48 -19.44
CA GLY A 730 -18.42 -21.26 -20.82
C GLY A 730 -19.07 -19.92 -21.08
N MET A 731 -19.16 -19.59 -22.36
CA MET A 731 -19.79 -18.40 -22.89
C MET A 731 -20.73 -18.76 -24.03
N THR A 732 -21.90 -18.13 -24.07
CA THR A 732 -22.89 -18.28 -25.14
C THR A 732 -23.22 -16.93 -25.76
N LEU A 733 -23.55 -16.92 -27.07
CA LEU A 733 -24.13 -15.77 -27.77
C LEU A 733 -25.55 -16.14 -28.18
N ASP A 734 -26.57 -15.50 -27.60
CA ASP A 734 -27.99 -15.88 -27.74
C ASP A 734 -28.20 -17.40 -27.54
N HIS A 735 -27.68 -17.91 -26.41
CA HIS A 735 -27.67 -19.32 -26.04
C HIS A 735 -26.87 -20.26 -26.97
N GLN A 736 -26.25 -19.76 -28.04
CA GLN A 736 -25.37 -20.56 -28.89
C GLN A 736 -23.96 -20.66 -28.27
N PRO A 737 -23.38 -21.86 -28.14
CA PRO A 737 -22.03 -22.02 -27.60
C PRO A 737 -20.97 -21.21 -28.36
N LEU A 738 -20.32 -20.28 -27.66
CA LEU A 738 -19.23 -19.47 -28.21
C LEU A 738 -17.87 -20.03 -27.78
N ALA A 739 -17.71 -20.28 -26.49
CA ALA A 739 -16.50 -20.85 -25.91
C ALA A 739 -16.80 -21.71 -24.68
N ALA A 740 -15.99 -22.74 -24.44
CA ALA A 740 -15.97 -23.49 -23.19
C ALA A 740 -14.52 -23.62 -22.70
N PHE A 741 -14.33 -23.52 -21.39
CA PHE A 741 -13.03 -23.45 -20.73
C PHE A 741 -12.84 -24.63 -19.78
N ARG A 742 -11.60 -25.11 -19.67
CA ARG A 742 -11.17 -26.01 -18.60
C ARG A 742 -9.97 -25.41 -17.91
N TRP A 743 -9.96 -25.53 -16.60
CA TRP A 743 -8.92 -25.02 -15.72
C TRP A 743 -8.11 -26.19 -15.17
N ASP A 744 -6.81 -25.99 -14.97
CA ASP A 744 -6.00 -26.93 -14.21
C ASP A 744 -6.19 -26.73 -12.69
N LYS A 745 -5.50 -27.54 -11.89
CA LYS A 745 -5.60 -27.48 -10.42
C LYS A 745 -5.06 -26.18 -9.78
N GLN A 746 -4.40 -25.32 -10.57
CA GLN A 746 -3.94 -24.00 -10.16
C GLN A 746 -4.86 -22.88 -10.70
N GLY A 747 -5.99 -23.21 -11.34
CA GLY A 747 -6.91 -22.21 -11.90
C GLY A 747 -6.41 -21.58 -13.20
N ARG A 748 -5.48 -22.21 -13.91
CA ARG A 748 -4.99 -21.73 -15.22
C ARG A 748 -5.75 -22.43 -16.35
N GLU A 749 -6.08 -21.72 -17.41
CA GLU A 749 -6.80 -22.29 -18.55
C GLU A 749 -5.93 -23.37 -19.23
N CYS A 750 -6.33 -24.64 -19.17
CA CYS A 750 -5.63 -25.74 -19.82
C CYS A 750 -6.28 -26.20 -21.13
N GLU A 751 -7.55 -25.86 -21.37
CA GLU A 751 -8.24 -26.13 -22.63
C GLU A 751 -9.30 -25.06 -22.93
N ARG A 752 -9.38 -24.62 -24.19
CA ARG A 752 -10.49 -23.79 -24.70
C ARG A 752 -11.05 -24.36 -25.98
N ARG A 753 -12.36 -24.61 -25.97
CA ARG A 753 -13.14 -25.09 -27.11
C ARG A 753 -13.95 -23.93 -27.65
N GLN A 754 -13.91 -23.72 -28.96
CA GLN A 754 -14.62 -22.62 -29.62
C GLN A 754 -15.78 -23.16 -30.44
N GLY A 755 -16.82 -22.34 -30.64
CA GLY A 755 -18.02 -22.72 -31.41
C GLY A 755 -17.75 -23.14 -32.86
N ASN A 756 -16.60 -22.76 -33.43
CA ASN A 756 -16.15 -23.17 -34.77
C ASN A 756 -15.43 -24.54 -34.80
N GLY A 757 -15.43 -25.29 -33.69
CA GLY A 757 -14.79 -26.60 -33.56
C GLY A 757 -13.30 -26.56 -33.23
N LEU A 758 -12.67 -25.39 -33.07
CA LEU A 758 -11.27 -25.31 -32.66
C LEU A 758 -11.10 -25.66 -31.18
N VAL A 759 -10.10 -26.46 -30.87
CA VAL A 759 -9.68 -26.78 -29.50
C VAL A 759 -8.25 -26.36 -29.28
N ASN A 760 -8.02 -25.48 -28.31
CA ASN A 760 -6.70 -25.08 -27.85
C ASN A 760 -6.39 -25.80 -26.54
N ARG A 761 -5.17 -26.32 -26.39
CA ARG A 761 -4.66 -26.90 -25.16
C ARG A 761 -3.37 -26.22 -24.73
N TYR A 762 -3.27 -25.95 -23.44
CA TYR A 762 -2.17 -25.24 -22.82
C TYR A 762 -1.55 -26.11 -21.73
N GLN A 763 -0.22 -26.07 -21.64
CA GLN A 763 0.53 -26.69 -20.55
C GLN A 763 1.46 -25.65 -19.94
N TYR A 764 1.62 -25.73 -18.63
CA TYR A 764 2.42 -24.78 -17.86
C TYR A 764 3.45 -25.52 -17.03
N ASP A 765 4.57 -24.88 -16.78
CA ASP A 765 5.55 -25.36 -15.80
C ASP A 765 5.09 -25.05 -14.35
N PRO A 766 5.86 -25.51 -13.33
CA PRO A 766 5.64 -25.16 -11.93
C PRO A 766 5.67 -23.66 -11.62
N LEU A 767 6.30 -22.84 -12.47
CA LEU A 767 6.29 -21.38 -12.41
C LEU A 767 5.22 -20.77 -13.30
N GLY A 768 4.16 -21.50 -13.66
CA GLY A 768 3.03 -20.97 -14.43
C GLY A 768 3.38 -20.38 -15.79
N GLN A 769 4.56 -20.67 -16.32
CA GLN A 769 4.98 -20.25 -17.65
C GLN A 769 4.39 -21.22 -18.67
N LEU A 770 3.80 -20.72 -19.74
CA LEU A 770 3.25 -21.55 -20.82
C LEU A 770 4.39 -22.29 -21.51
N ILE A 771 4.46 -23.62 -21.42
CA ILE A 771 5.50 -24.45 -22.04
C ILE A 771 5.03 -25.17 -23.30
N ALA A 772 3.71 -25.34 -23.48
CA ALA A 772 3.16 -25.90 -24.71
C ALA A 772 1.80 -25.32 -25.07
N HIS A 773 1.61 -25.04 -26.36
CA HIS A 773 0.31 -24.68 -26.94
C HIS A 773 0.04 -25.54 -28.17
N GLN A 774 -1.07 -26.27 -28.13
CA GLN A 774 -1.50 -27.15 -29.21
C GLN A 774 -2.90 -26.77 -29.68
N ARG A 775 -3.11 -26.82 -30.99
CA ARG A 775 -4.42 -26.57 -31.62
C ARG A 775 -4.87 -27.78 -32.41
N TYR A 776 -6.13 -28.13 -32.25
CA TYR A 776 -6.80 -29.22 -32.94
C TYR A 776 -8.03 -28.69 -33.66
N HIS A 777 -8.43 -29.37 -34.74
CA HIS A 777 -9.80 -29.30 -35.22
C HIS A 777 -10.65 -30.31 -34.43
N GLY A 778 -11.95 -30.03 -34.29
CA GLY A 778 -12.86 -30.80 -33.44
C GLY A 778 -12.83 -32.29 -33.73
N TYR A 779 -13.06 -33.10 -32.69
CA TYR A 779 -13.05 -34.55 -32.77
C TYR A 779 -14.02 -35.05 -33.85
N ASP A 780 -13.48 -35.64 -34.92
CA ASP A 780 -14.29 -36.31 -35.94
C ASP A 780 -14.64 -37.72 -35.45
N ILE A 781 -15.90 -37.90 -35.01
CA ILE A 781 -16.42 -39.20 -34.56
C ILE A 781 -16.30 -40.27 -35.66
N SER A 782 -16.23 -39.88 -36.93
CA SER A 782 -16.16 -40.82 -38.05
C SER A 782 -14.80 -41.52 -38.20
N THR A 783 -13.71 -40.93 -37.71
CA THR A 783 -12.36 -41.47 -37.95
C THR A 783 -11.77 -42.28 -36.80
N GLN A 784 -12.34 -42.23 -35.58
CA GLN A 784 -11.83 -42.90 -34.36
C GLN A 784 -10.31 -42.76 -34.12
N THR A 785 -9.65 -41.77 -34.75
CA THR A 785 -8.22 -41.51 -34.61
C THR A 785 -8.00 -40.39 -33.60
N SER A 786 -6.96 -40.52 -32.77
CA SER A 786 -6.51 -39.42 -31.93
C SER A 786 -6.24 -38.19 -32.81
N PRO A 787 -6.86 -37.02 -32.53
CA PRO A 787 -6.67 -35.85 -33.36
C PRO A 787 -5.19 -35.44 -33.31
N THR A 788 -4.52 -35.43 -34.46
CA THR A 788 -3.18 -34.83 -34.58
C THR A 788 -3.31 -33.31 -34.46
N PRO A 789 -2.39 -32.62 -33.77
CA PRO A 789 -2.43 -31.17 -33.69
C PRO A 789 -2.22 -30.58 -35.07
N ILE A 790 -3.15 -29.72 -35.53
CA ILE A 790 -3.02 -28.97 -36.78
C ILE A 790 -2.00 -27.84 -36.66
N TRP A 791 -1.64 -27.48 -35.41
CA TRP A 791 -0.62 -26.52 -35.08
C TRP A 791 -0.11 -26.79 -33.66
N GLN A 792 1.19 -26.61 -33.44
CA GLN A 792 1.80 -26.77 -32.11
C GLN A 792 3.06 -25.91 -31.95
N GLN A 793 3.25 -25.41 -30.74
CA GLN A 793 4.46 -24.74 -30.29
C GLN A 793 4.87 -25.22 -28.89
N GLN A 794 6.17 -25.27 -28.65
CA GLN A 794 6.78 -25.46 -27.33
C GLN A 794 7.57 -24.19 -26.99
N TYR A 795 7.54 -23.77 -25.74
CA TYR A 795 8.17 -22.55 -25.25
C TYR A 795 9.21 -22.90 -24.19
N HIS A 796 10.40 -22.31 -24.30
CA HIS A 796 11.49 -22.47 -23.36
C HIS A 796 11.93 -21.10 -22.87
N TYR A 797 12.24 -21.01 -21.58
CA TYR A 797 12.54 -19.75 -20.90
C TYR A 797 13.93 -19.80 -20.27
N ASN A 798 14.56 -18.63 -20.18
CA ASN A 798 15.74 -18.41 -19.37
C ASN A 798 15.38 -18.49 -17.88
N PRO A 799 16.37 -18.67 -16.98
CA PRO A 799 16.16 -18.73 -15.53
C PRO A 799 15.33 -17.56 -14.93
N ASN A 800 15.41 -16.37 -15.52
CA ASN A 800 14.66 -15.16 -15.15
C ASN A 800 13.28 -15.02 -15.83
N GLY A 801 12.78 -16.07 -16.47
CA GLY A 801 11.45 -16.09 -17.11
C GLY A 801 11.40 -15.41 -18.48
N GLN A 802 12.53 -14.94 -19.04
CA GLN A 802 12.56 -14.41 -20.39
C GLN A 802 12.42 -15.53 -21.42
N LEU A 803 11.51 -15.40 -22.39
CA LEU A 803 11.34 -16.39 -23.46
C LEU A 803 12.64 -16.53 -24.27
N ALA A 804 13.21 -17.72 -24.29
CA ALA A 804 14.50 -18.04 -24.91
C ALA A 804 14.32 -18.72 -26.27
N GLU A 805 13.34 -19.61 -26.40
CA GLU A 805 13.11 -20.36 -27.63
C GLU A 805 11.64 -20.75 -27.79
N ILE A 806 11.15 -20.68 -29.03
CA ILE A 806 9.93 -21.35 -29.49
C ILE A 806 10.35 -22.43 -30.49
N THR A 807 9.90 -23.67 -30.28
CA THR A 807 10.07 -24.77 -31.24
C THR A 807 8.73 -25.25 -31.78
N GLY A 808 8.74 -26.07 -32.83
CA GLY A 808 7.54 -26.52 -33.54
C GLY A 808 7.21 -25.60 -34.72
N HIS A 809 5.96 -25.15 -34.82
CA HIS A 809 5.54 -24.29 -35.92
C HIS A 809 6.16 -22.89 -35.79
N GLN A 810 6.84 -22.45 -36.85
CA GLN A 810 7.54 -21.16 -36.91
C GLN A 810 8.52 -21.02 -35.72
N PRO A 811 9.63 -21.77 -35.70
CA PRO A 811 10.58 -21.70 -34.60
C PRO A 811 11.25 -20.32 -34.53
N ARG A 812 11.58 -19.88 -33.31
CA ARG A 812 12.34 -18.65 -33.04
C ARG A 812 13.28 -18.86 -31.85
N ARG A 813 14.45 -18.24 -31.88
CA ARG A 813 15.35 -18.12 -30.73
C ARG A 813 15.55 -16.65 -30.37
N TYR A 814 15.52 -16.33 -29.08
CA TYR A 814 15.61 -14.97 -28.56
C TYR A 814 16.87 -14.84 -27.71
N ARG A 815 17.60 -13.74 -27.89
CA ARG A 815 18.72 -13.36 -27.01
C ARG A 815 18.50 -11.96 -26.48
N TYR A 816 18.91 -11.76 -25.24
CA TYR A 816 18.79 -10.49 -24.53
C TYR A 816 20.18 -9.98 -24.15
N ASP A 817 20.32 -8.67 -24.06
CA ASP A 817 21.53 -8.03 -23.55
C ASP A 817 21.58 -8.07 -22.00
N ASN A 818 22.57 -7.40 -21.41
CA ASN A 818 22.74 -7.33 -19.95
C ASN A 818 21.65 -6.48 -19.27
N ALA A 819 21.12 -5.46 -19.92
CA ALA A 819 19.95 -4.71 -19.48
C ALA A 819 18.64 -5.51 -19.54
N GLY A 820 18.63 -6.67 -20.21
CA GLY A 820 17.46 -7.50 -20.41
C GLY A 820 16.59 -7.10 -21.61
N GLN A 821 17.11 -6.28 -22.51
CA GLN A 821 16.44 -5.87 -23.74
C GLN A 821 16.63 -6.94 -24.83
N LEU A 822 15.63 -7.15 -25.68
CA LEU A 822 15.69 -8.13 -26.78
C LEU A 822 16.74 -7.66 -27.79
N HIS A 823 17.84 -8.39 -27.93
CA HIS A 823 18.95 -8.05 -28.79
C HIS A 823 18.89 -8.76 -30.14
N THR A 824 18.55 -10.05 -30.17
CA THR A 824 18.40 -10.78 -31.44
C THR A 824 17.22 -11.75 -31.44
N VAL A 825 16.63 -11.91 -32.63
CA VAL A 825 15.68 -12.99 -32.95
C VAL A 825 16.21 -13.76 -34.15
N THR A 826 16.49 -15.04 -33.95
CA THR A 826 16.90 -15.95 -35.02
C THR A 826 15.70 -16.80 -35.45
N TYR A 827 15.55 -17.00 -36.77
CA TYR A 827 14.50 -17.81 -37.38
C TYR A 827 15.14 -19.08 -37.99
N PRO A 828 15.19 -20.20 -37.25
CA PRO A 828 15.71 -21.45 -37.80
C PRO A 828 14.88 -21.88 -39.01
N GLU A 829 15.52 -22.10 -40.16
CA GLU A 829 14.82 -22.61 -41.33
C GLU A 829 14.41 -24.07 -41.12
N VAL A 830 13.22 -24.43 -41.62
CA VAL A 830 12.71 -25.81 -41.55
C VAL A 830 13.25 -26.66 -42.72
N ASN A 831 13.95 -26.06 -43.70
CA ASN A 831 14.42 -26.76 -44.90
C ASN A 831 15.82 -26.30 -45.38
N PRO A 832 16.91 -27.04 -45.06
CA PRO A 832 18.29 -26.60 -45.26
C PRO A 832 18.78 -26.56 -46.73
N GLU A 833 17.92 -26.85 -47.71
CA GLU A 833 18.31 -26.93 -49.13
C GLU A 833 18.30 -25.58 -49.88
N GLN A 834 17.85 -24.47 -49.27
CA GLN A 834 17.70 -23.19 -50.00
C GLN A 834 18.48 -21.99 -49.45
N HIS A 835 18.95 -21.96 -48.20
CA HIS A 835 19.80 -20.86 -47.71
C HIS A 835 20.88 -21.33 -46.73
N HIS A 836 22.12 -20.86 -46.93
CA HIS A 836 23.28 -21.24 -46.10
C HIS A 836 23.38 -20.51 -44.76
N ALA A 837 22.41 -19.66 -44.38
CA ALA A 837 22.40 -18.93 -43.12
C ALA A 837 20.97 -18.70 -42.58
N GLU A 838 20.77 -18.89 -41.27
CA GLU A 838 19.50 -18.57 -40.60
C GLU A 838 19.21 -17.06 -40.69
N LYS A 839 17.95 -16.67 -40.93
CA LYS A 839 17.56 -15.25 -40.88
C LYS A 839 17.69 -14.76 -39.43
N VAL A 840 18.38 -13.63 -39.25
CA VAL A 840 18.54 -12.97 -37.94
C VAL A 840 17.98 -11.55 -38.02
N GLU A 841 17.18 -11.17 -37.03
CA GLU A 841 16.79 -9.78 -36.76
C GLU A 841 17.57 -9.29 -35.54
N GLN A 842 18.31 -8.20 -35.70
CA GLN A 842 19.07 -7.56 -34.63
C GLN A 842 18.38 -6.26 -34.19
N PHE A 843 18.46 -5.99 -32.89
CA PHE A 843 17.94 -4.78 -32.26
C PHE A 843 19.04 -4.16 -31.40
N ASP A 844 19.38 -2.92 -31.73
CA ASP A 844 20.31 -2.10 -30.96
C ASP A 844 19.55 -0.95 -30.31
N TYR A 845 20.02 -0.54 -29.14
CA TYR A 845 19.38 0.49 -28.32
C TYR A 845 20.41 1.50 -27.82
N ASP A 846 19.96 2.74 -27.60
CA ASP A 846 20.73 3.70 -26.81
C ASP A 846 20.66 3.37 -25.30
N PRO A 847 21.47 4.01 -24.43
CA PRO A 847 21.48 3.75 -22.98
C PRO A 847 20.14 3.89 -22.25
N THR A 848 19.16 4.58 -22.85
CA THR A 848 17.79 4.73 -22.31
C THR A 848 16.76 3.81 -22.97
N GLY A 849 17.20 2.86 -23.80
CA GLY A 849 16.34 1.87 -24.43
C GLY A 849 15.63 2.34 -25.70
N ASN A 850 16.03 3.48 -26.31
CA ASN A 850 15.48 3.87 -27.60
C ASN A 850 16.11 3.02 -28.72
N LYS A 851 15.30 2.49 -29.65
CA LYS A 851 15.83 1.72 -30.79
C LYS A 851 16.66 2.61 -31.72
N ILE A 852 17.83 2.13 -32.12
CA ILE A 852 18.74 2.83 -33.03
C ILE A 852 18.94 2.00 -34.29
N SER A 853 19.19 2.66 -35.43
CA SER A 853 19.45 1.95 -36.69
C SER A 853 20.87 1.38 -36.72
N GLU A 854 21.03 0.19 -37.31
CA GLU A 854 22.34 -0.43 -37.56
C GLU A 854 23.31 0.57 -38.20
N THR A 855 24.46 0.74 -37.54
CA THR A 855 25.59 1.51 -38.06
C THR A 855 26.07 0.87 -39.36
N GLN A 856 26.06 1.59 -40.49
CA GLN A 856 26.88 1.21 -41.63
C GLN A 856 28.34 1.19 -41.16
N ALA A 857 28.94 -0.01 -41.12
CA ALA A 857 30.22 -0.33 -40.49
C ALA A 857 31.49 0.36 -41.10
N LEU A 858 31.36 1.48 -41.81
CA LEU A 858 32.45 2.14 -42.54
C LEU A 858 32.47 3.68 -42.42
N ALA A 859 31.80 4.29 -41.44
CA ALA A 859 31.93 5.73 -41.19
C ALA A 859 33.20 6.05 -40.37
N PRO A 860 34.14 6.89 -40.84
CA PRO A 860 35.44 7.14 -40.17
C PRO A 860 35.38 8.06 -38.94
N THR A 861 34.18 8.43 -38.49
CA THR A 861 33.98 9.31 -37.32
C THR A 861 32.84 8.76 -36.46
N PRO A 862 32.97 8.77 -35.13
CA PRO A 862 31.90 8.33 -34.24
C PRO A 862 30.75 9.32 -34.38
N PHE A 863 29.72 8.95 -35.14
CA PHE A 863 28.52 9.75 -35.23
C PHE A 863 27.80 9.69 -33.88
N HIS A 864 27.81 10.81 -33.16
CA HIS A 864 26.86 11.11 -32.07
C HIS A 864 25.37 11.12 -32.54
N ALA A 865 25.06 10.66 -33.76
CA ALA A 865 23.76 10.77 -34.41
C ALA A 865 22.76 9.66 -34.05
N ASN A 866 23.15 8.67 -33.26
CA ASN A 866 22.27 7.54 -32.90
C ASN A 866 21.73 7.61 -31.47
N ILE A 867 21.87 8.73 -30.74
CA ILE A 867 21.29 8.87 -29.40
C ILE A 867 20.02 9.73 -29.49
N ALA A 868 18.88 9.18 -29.08
CA ALA A 868 17.62 9.91 -29.11
C ALA A 868 17.56 10.91 -27.95
N LYS A 869 17.79 12.19 -28.25
CA LYS A 869 17.69 13.26 -27.24
C LYS A 869 16.26 13.37 -26.71
N GLY A 870 16.10 13.39 -25.39
CA GLY A 870 14.80 13.43 -24.72
C GLY A 870 13.89 12.25 -25.08
N ASN A 871 14.46 11.12 -25.48
CA ASN A 871 13.75 9.95 -26.00
C ASN A 871 12.91 10.25 -27.27
N ARG A 872 13.33 11.25 -28.06
CA ARG A 872 12.72 11.58 -29.36
C ARG A 872 13.61 11.11 -30.50
N LEU A 873 13.12 10.14 -31.27
CA LEU A 873 13.81 9.63 -32.46
C LEU A 873 13.67 10.63 -33.59
N THR A 874 14.74 11.28 -34.03
CA THR A 874 14.71 12.16 -35.22
C THR A 874 14.91 11.38 -36.53
N PHE A 875 15.50 10.19 -36.43
CA PHE A 875 15.81 9.32 -37.56
C PHE A 875 15.82 7.84 -37.13
N PHE A 876 15.29 6.96 -37.98
CA PHE A 876 15.42 5.51 -37.84
C PHE A 876 15.32 4.83 -39.20
N SER A 877 16.36 4.10 -39.60
CA SER A 877 16.44 3.41 -40.90
C SER A 877 16.36 4.36 -42.10
N ASP A 878 15.24 4.46 -42.82
CA ASP A 878 15.04 5.41 -43.93
C ASP A 878 14.04 6.54 -43.57
N LYS A 879 13.64 6.62 -42.30
CA LYS A 879 12.57 7.50 -41.82
C LYS A 879 13.13 8.65 -41.01
N HIS A 880 12.66 9.85 -41.30
CA HIS A 880 12.89 11.05 -40.51
C HIS A 880 11.58 11.48 -39.83
N PHE A 881 11.69 11.90 -38.57
CA PHE A 881 10.55 12.25 -37.74
C PHE A 881 10.67 13.70 -37.27
N GLU A 882 9.56 14.44 -37.39
CA GLU A 882 9.45 15.81 -36.90
C GLU A 882 8.35 15.86 -35.84
N TYR A 883 8.61 16.59 -34.76
CA TYR A 883 7.71 16.70 -33.62
C TYR A 883 7.29 18.16 -33.41
N ASP A 884 6.08 18.37 -32.90
CA ASP A 884 5.70 19.67 -32.36
C ASP A 884 6.44 19.96 -31.03
N ARG A 885 6.24 21.17 -30.50
CA ARG A 885 6.86 21.58 -29.22
C ARG A 885 6.42 20.73 -28.03
N PHE A 886 5.31 20.00 -28.12
CA PHE A 886 4.78 19.14 -27.07
C PHE A 886 5.25 17.68 -27.19
N GLY A 887 5.93 17.33 -28.28
CA GLY A 887 6.43 15.97 -28.52
C GLY A 887 5.48 15.08 -29.33
N ASN A 888 4.43 15.64 -29.93
CA ASN A 888 3.61 14.91 -30.88
C ASN A 888 4.33 14.80 -32.23
N LEU A 889 4.34 13.61 -32.84
CA LEU A 889 4.91 13.40 -34.18
C LEU A 889 4.04 14.09 -35.23
N ILE A 890 4.52 15.13 -35.90
CA ILE A 890 3.76 15.89 -36.92
C ILE A 890 4.09 15.50 -38.37
N ALA A 891 5.27 14.93 -38.62
CA ALA A 891 5.63 14.41 -39.94
C ALA A 891 6.57 13.20 -39.86
N GLU A 892 6.29 12.18 -40.67
CA GLU A 892 7.20 11.07 -40.99
C GLU A 892 7.58 11.19 -42.47
N LYS A 893 8.86 11.37 -42.76
CA LYS A 893 9.41 11.54 -44.12
C LYS A 893 10.28 10.34 -44.49
N ARG A 894 10.05 9.76 -45.68
CA ARG A 894 10.83 8.64 -46.22
C ARG A 894 11.05 8.76 -47.74
N GLY A 895 11.87 7.87 -48.28
CA GLY A 895 12.20 7.83 -49.71
C GLY A 895 13.19 8.92 -50.15
N LYS A 896 13.63 8.85 -51.41
CA LYS A 896 14.61 9.78 -51.97
C LYS A 896 14.11 11.23 -51.84
N ASP A 897 14.99 12.10 -51.37
CA ASP A 897 14.72 13.53 -51.15
C ASP A 897 13.50 13.82 -50.25
N HIS A 898 13.16 12.90 -49.34
CA HIS A 898 12.04 13.02 -48.40
C HIS A 898 10.67 13.18 -49.08
N SER A 899 10.54 12.62 -50.29
CA SER A 899 9.36 12.79 -51.16
C SER A 899 8.09 12.11 -50.65
N LEU A 900 8.18 11.11 -49.76
CA LEU A 900 7.03 10.43 -49.19
C LEU A 900 6.79 10.93 -47.76
N VAL A 901 5.85 11.86 -47.60
CA VAL A 901 5.54 12.47 -46.30
C VAL A 901 4.19 12.00 -45.80
N THR A 902 4.15 11.52 -44.55
CA THR A 902 2.91 11.35 -43.79
C THR A 902 2.80 12.50 -42.79
N HIS A 903 1.70 13.25 -42.82
CA HIS A 903 1.41 14.30 -41.84
C HIS A 903 0.42 13.82 -40.79
N TYR A 904 0.57 14.34 -39.58
CA TYR A 904 -0.23 14.01 -38.41
C TYR A 904 -0.72 15.31 -37.74
N GLU A 905 -2.00 15.39 -37.40
CA GLU A 905 -2.59 16.55 -36.70
C GLU A 905 -3.23 16.09 -35.38
N TYR A 906 -3.07 16.90 -34.34
CA TYR A 906 -3.52 16.62 -32.98
C TYR A 906 -4.46 17.72 -32.48
N ASP A 907 -5.36 17.37 -31.57
CA ASP A 907 -6.13 18.36 -30.82
C ASP A 907 -5.35 18.92 -29.61
N CYS A 908 -5.97 19.86 -28.87
CA CYS A 908 -5.39 20.48 -27.69
C CYS A 908 -5.13 19.52 -26.51
N ARG A 909 -5.58 18.26 -26.62
CA ARG A 909 -5.40 17.18 -25.64
C ARG A 909 -4.35 16.17 -26.09
N HIS A 910 -3.59 16.49 -27.15
CA HIS A 910 -2.57 15.62 -27.75
C HIS A 910 -3.15 14.31 -28.30
N ARG A 911 -4.43 14.29 -28.73
CA ARG A 911 -5.04 13.15 -29.41
C ARG A 911 -4.88 13.28 -30.92
N LEU A 912 -4.44 12.23 -31.60
CA LEU A 912 -4.28 12.21 -33.05
C LEU A 912 -5.65 12.28 -33.75
N ILE A 913 -6.01 13.42 -34.32
CA ILE A 913 -7.33 13.61 -34.96
C ILE A 913 -7.29 13.39 -36.47
N LYS A 914 -6.12 13.49 -37.11
CA LYS A 914 -6.01 13.33 -38.56
C LYS A 914 -4.63 12.85 -39.02
N VAL A 915 -4.62 12.01 -40.06
CA VAL A 915 -3.42 11.53 -40.76
C VAL A 915 -3.60 11.73 -42.26
N ILE A 916 -2.59 12.32 -42.91
CA ILE A 916 -2.53 12.48 -44.37
C ILE A 916 -1.38 11.63 -44.88
N LYS A 917 -1.69 10.57 -45.64
CA LYS A 917 -0.67 9.69 -46.23
C LYS A 917 -0.03 10.31 -47.48
N PRO A 918 1.15 9.83 -47.91
CA PRO A 918 1.80 10.30 -49.14
C PRO A 918 0.92 10.19 -50.40
N THR A 919 -0.05 9.27 -50.38
CA THR A 919 -1.02 9.06 -51.46
C THR A 919 -2.14 10.12 -51.51
N GLY A 920 -2.19 11.05 -50.56
CA GLY A 920 -3.31 11.98 -50.36
C GLY A 920 -4.49 11.39 -49.56
N LEU A 921 -4.43 10.12 -49.15
CA LEU A 921 -5.46 9.50 -48.31
C LEU A 921 -5.52 10.20 -46.94
N ILE A 922 -6.72 10.69 -46.60
CA ILE A 922 -7.02 11.31 -45.30
C ILE A 922 -7.72 10.28 -44.41
N ILE A 923 -7.23 10.17 -43.18
CA ILE A 923 -7.81 9.37 -42.11
C ILE A 923 -8.11 10.29 -40.94
N THR A 924 -9.34 10.30 -40.42
CA THR A 924 -9.72 11.10 -39.24
C THR A 924 -10.20 10.22 -38.10
N TYR A 925 -10.09 10.75 -36.88
CA TYR A 925 -10.44 10.06 -35.65
C TYR A 925 -11.25 10.97 -34.74
N THR A 926 -12.17 10.38 -33.97
CA THR A 926 -12.85 11.05 -32.87
C THR A 926 -12.68 10.26 -31.59
N TYR A 927 -12.88 10.92 -30.46
CA TYR A 927 -12.59 10.39 -29.13
C TYR A 927 -13.67 10.78 -28.13
N ASP A 928 -13.77 10.03 -27.03
CA ASP A 928 -14.55 10.39 -25.86
C ASP A 928 -13.70 11.06 -24.77
N ALA A 929 -14.35 11.35 -23.64
CA ALA A 929 -13.74 12.02 -22.49
C ALA A 929 -12.61 11.24 -21.82
N PHE A 930 -12.56 9.91 -22.00
CA PHE A 930 -11.51 9.03 -21.51
C PHE A 930 -10.37 8.84 -22.53
N ASN A 931 -10.36 9.64 -23.60
CA ASN A 931 -9.41 9.54 -24.70
C ASN A 931 -9.49 8.19 -25.45
N ARG A 932 -10.64 7.51 -25.41
CA ARG A 932 -10.88 6.29 -26.20
C ARG A 932 -11.39 6.68 -27.58
N ARG A 933 -10.91 6.03 -28.64
CA ARG A 933 -11.27 6.37 -30.02
C ARG A 933 -12.72 5.93 -30.32
N THR A 934 -13.64 6.86 -30.49
CA THR A 934 -15.05 6.57 -30.78
C THR A 934 -15.35 6.38 -32.26
N SER A 935 -14.55 6.95 -33.16
CA SER A 935 -14.65 6.65 -34.59
C SER A 935 -13.33 6.76 -35.35
N LYS A 936 -13.28 6.11 -36.51
CA LYS A 936 -12.23 6.22 -37.51
C LYS A 936 -12.85 6.32 -38.89
N THR A 937 -12.57 7.38 -39.63
CA THR A 937 -13.02 7.55 -41.02
C THR A 937 -11.85 7.39 -41.98
N VAL A 938 -11.97 6.48 -42.94
CA VAL A 938 -11.00 6.25 -44.03
C VAL A 938 -11.76 6.26 -45.34
N ASP A 939 -11.36 7.11 -46.28
CA ASP A 939 -11.97 7.15 -47.63
C ASP A 939 -13.51 7.26 -47.59
N GLY A 940 -14.02 8.15 -46.74
CA GLY A 940 -15.46 8.36 -46.53
C GLY A 940 -16.20 7.27 -45.73
N LYS A 941 -15.54 6.17 -45.37
CA LYS A 941 -16.13 5.09 -44.56
C LYS A 941 -15.77 5.27 -43.09
N THR A 942 -16.79 5.41 -42.24
CA THR A 942 -16.62 5.54 -40.78
C THR A 942 -16.83 4.19 -40.10
N THR A 943 -15.88 3.80 -39.27
CA THR A 943 -16.03 2.74 -38.28
C THR A 943 -16.21 3.39 -36.93
N GLU A 944 -17.31 3.07 -36.24
CA GLU A 944 -17.58 3.51 -34.87
C GLU A 944 -17.19 2.41 -33.88
N PHE A 945 -16.71 2.83 -32.71
CA PHE A 945 -16.28 1.94 -31.64
C PHE A 945 -17.12 2.19 -30.40
N MET A 946 -17.60 1.11 -29.79
CA MET A 946 -18.23 1.15 -28.48
C MET A 946 -17.33 0.43 -27.47
N TYR A 947 -17.29 0.96 -26.25
CA TYR A 947 -16.48 0.44 -25.17
C TYR A 947 -17.37 -0.08 -24.04
N SER A 948 -16.98 -1.24 -23.49
CA SER A 948 -17.51 -1.83 -22.26
C SER A 948 -16.46 -1.67 -21.16
N SER A 949 -16.89 -1.34 -19.95
CA SER A 949 -16.06 -1.31 -18.75
C SER A 949 -15.82 -2.71 -18.17
N HIS A 950 -16.61 -3.71 -18.59
CA HIS A 950 -16.35 -5.12 -18.29
C HIS A 950 -15.43 -5.75 -19.36
N PRO A 951 -14.33 -6.43 -18.95
CA PRO A 951 -13.39 -7.10 -19.84
C PRO A 951 -13.92 -8.38 -20.49
#